data_AF-Q0CJV5-F1
#
_entry.id   AF-Q0CJV5-F1
#
_cell.length_a   1.000
_cell.length_b   1.000
_cell.length_c   1.000
_cell.angle_alpha   90.00
_cell.angle_beta   90.00
_cell.angle_gamma   90.00
#
_symmetry.space_group_name_H-M   'P 1'
#
loop_
_entity.id
_entity.type
_entity.pdbx_description
1 polymer ?
#
loop_
_entity_poly.entity_id
_entity_poly.type
_entity_poly.pdbx_seq_one_letter_code
_entity_poly.pdbx_strand_id
1 'polypeptide(L)'
;MRLTRDEIEKHNSKESCWVAIHGSVYDVTEFLASHPGGSQVILRCAGKDATEDFMSVHDAELLAQALPPSAFLGTIDTGTLSPSNDTTKSSTEPRETNTPPPLRSLINLHDFEHVAQKHLSSNAWAYYSSGAEDEISKRQNAKAFKKVALRPRILRKIPAVDTSTTILGKCVSLPVYMSPTGIAKLAHRDGECALAAAAGHEGLAQVLANGSSFSIERVMAARTHPQQPVFQQLYVNRDISKSEEIVRRAERAGAGAIWITVDSPVVGKREMDERLNVEMQGDDPSPKGQGVAKTMASFISPFIDWDILIWLRGLTNLPIVIKGIQCVEDAVLAYQHGVQGIVLSNHGGRSQDTAQSPLLTLLEIRRYAPSLLNSSMEIYIDGGIRRGTDVLKAVALGATAVGLGRPFLYSLAAGYGEQGVRRAIEILRQEIESNMVFLGATSLKELGPHHLNTSRLERDVVGSVKLIGSFYAFILSRSERVRLTVVARSNYESVKKNGILLKSQNHGEHRFYPQNVIRSPNEVKAPFDYVVCAHKAIDQDTVASRLRPTVKDETTIVIIQNGVGNEEPFRAQFPKSSIITCVTWVGATQTSPGVVQHTKSEDMQIGLFPNPTVDASLEQRRLDLFASLLEQGKTRFQVLDDMQRQRWEKVVWNAAWNSLTTLTMLDTQSWLRSSADATPLTLRLMREVIDVGRRCGVALEYTLIDELLRNINAMPGIGSSMQTDCKNGRPMEVDVILGFPARKAKEFGMETPVLDTIHALVRAVDVRLRASL
;
A
#
# COMPACT_ATOMS: atom_id res chain seq x y z
N MET A 1 -7.99 -55.62 11.34
CA MET A 1 -6.82 -56.52 11.52
C MET A 1 -6.01 -56.01 12.70
N ARG A 2 -5.49 -56.87 13.58
CA ARG A 2 -4.64 -56.43 14.71
C ARG A 2 -3.19 -56.57 14.28
N LEU A 3 -2.44 -55.47 14.32
CA LEU A 3 -1.06 -55.37 13.86
C LEU A 3 -0.09 -55.45 15.03
N THR A 4 1.11 -55.96 14.78
CA THR A 4 2.18 -56.07 15.78
C THR A 4 3.14 -54.90 15.72
N ARG A 5 3.87 -54.67 16.82
CA ARG A 5 4.94 -53.65 16.90
C ARG A 5 5.96 -53.80 15.77
N ASP A 6 6.49 -55.01 15.60
CA ASP A 6 7.54 -55.31 14.62
C ASP A 6 7.08 -55.14 13.18
N GLU A 7 5.78 -55.28 12.90
CA GLU A 7 5.21 -54.98 11.59
C GLU A 7 5.22 -53.48 11.33
N ILE A 8 4.75 -52.67 12.29
CA ILE A 8 4.60 -51.22 12.11
C ILE A 8 5.96 -50.51 12.09
N GLU A 9 6.91 -50.89 12.95
CA GLU A 9 8.23 -50.25 13.05
C GLU A 9 9.08 -50.40 11.77
N LYS A 10 8.75 -51.36 10.88
CA LYS A 10 9.40 -51.52 9.57
C LYS A 10 9.05 -50.41 8.58
N HIS A 11 7.90 -49.76 8.77
CA HIS A 11 7.40 -48.72 7.88
C HIS A 11 7.80 -47.32 8.41
N ASN A 12 9.11 -47.09 8.46
CA ASN A 12 9.71 -45.90 9.06
C ASN A 12 10.49 -45.00 8.07
N SER A 13 10.25 -45.15 6.75
CA SER A 13 10.97 -44.42 5.70
C SER A 13 10.01 -43.63 4.79
N LYS A 14 10.56 -42.85 3.85
CA LYS A 14 9.75 -42.07 2.89
C LYS A 14 9.04 -42.95 1.85
N GLU A 15 9.63 -44.10 1.55
CA GLU A 15 9.12 -45.10 0.61
C GLU A 15 8.09 -46.02 1.27
N SER A 16 8.04 -46.05 2.61
CA SER A 16 7.06 -46.80 3.39
C SER A 16 6.93 -46.23 4.80
N CYS A 17 5.84 -45.50 5.04
CA CYS A 17 5.60 -44.72 6.26
C CYS A 17 4.24 -45.06 6.87
N TRP A 18 4.23 -45.78 7.99
CA TRP A 18 3.02 -46.02 8.78
C TRP A 18 3.10 -45.25 10.10
N VAL A 19 1.94 -44.80 10.58
CA VAL A 19 1.83 -44.12 11.89
C VAL A 19 0.64 -44.67 12.66
N ALA A 20 0.77 -44.79 13.98
CA ALA A 20 -0.34 -45.13 14.85
C ALA A 20 -0.91 -43.86 15.52
N ILE A 21 -2.23 -43.67 15.47
CA ILE A 21 -2.94 -42.58 16.16
C ILE A 21 -4.14 -43.18 16.88
N HIS A 22 -4.21 -43.00 18.21
CA HIS A 22 -5.22 -43.61 19.08
C HIS A 22 -5.37 -45.13 18.88
N GLY A 23 -4.25 -45.85 18.71
CA GLY A 23 -4.25 -47.31 18.48
C GLY A 23 -4.75 -47.73 17.10
N SER A 24 -5.07 -46.79 16.20
CA SER A 24 -5.38 -47.04 14.79
C SER A 24 -4.15 -46.81 13.93
N VAL A 25 -3.83 -47.75 13.02
CA VAL A 25 -2.62 -47.70 12.20
C VAL A 25 -2.98 -47.30 10.77
N TYR A 26 -2.28 -46.29 10.25
CA TYR A 26 -2.51 -45.74 8.93
C TYR A 26 -1.26 -45.82 8.06
N ASP A 27 -1.42 -46.25 6.81
CA ASP A 27 -0.44 -46.02 5.75
C ASP A 27 -0.57 -44.58 5.25
N VAL A 28 0.44 -43.78 5.56
CA VAL A 28 0.49 -42.37 5.16
C VAL A 28 1.54 -42.11 4.09
N THR A 29 2.09 -43.16 3.47
CA THR A 29 3.19 -43.09 2.49
C THR A 29 2.86 -42.15 1.33
N GLU A 30 1.71 -42.35 0.67
CA GLU A 30 1.28 -41.49 -0.44
C GLU A 30 0.87 -40.09 0.04
N PHE A 31 0.38 -39.99 1.29
CA PHE A 31 -0.04 -38.74 1.89
C PHE A 31 1.14 -37.84 2.30
N LEU A 32 2.34 -38.39 2.50
CA LEU A 32 3.55 -37.63 2.86
C LEU A 32 3.77 -36.43 1.93
N ALA A 33 3.64 -36.65 0.63
CA ALA A 33 3.87 -35.62 -0.39
C ALA A 33 2.80 -34.52 -0.36
N SER A 34 1.59 -34.83 0.14
CA SER A 34 0.44 -33.94 0.19
C SER A 34 0.08 -33.45 1.59
N HIS A 35 0.91 -33.72 2.61
CA HIS A 35 0.61 -33.33 3.99
C HIS A 35 0.78 -31.81 4.21
N PRO A 36 -0.25 -31.09 4.74
CA PRO A 36 -0.21 -29.64 5.00
C PRO A 36 0.88 -29.14 5.94
N GLY A 37 1.38 -29.98 6.86
CA GLY A 37 2.52 -29.67 7.74
C GLY A 37 3.88 -30.09 7.20
N GLY A 38 3.90 -30.85 6.11
CA GLY A 38 5.09 -31.32 5.40
C GLY A 38 5.39 -32.77 5.73
N SER A 39 6.01 -33.48 4.79
CA SER A 39 6.34 -34.90 4.94
C SER A 39 7.22 -35.17 6.16
N GLN A 40 8.13 -34.24 6.49
CA GLN A 40 9.11 -34.43 7.56
C GLN A 40 8.49 -34.51 8.95
N VAL A 41 7.35 -33.86 9.19
CA VAL A 41 6.66 -33.90 10.49
C VAL A 41 6.09 -35.30 10.73
N ILE A 42 5.51 -35.91 9.68
CA ILE A 42 5.01 -37.28 9.72
C ILE A 42 6.17 -38.28 9.78
N LEU A 43 7.23 -38.06 8.99
CA LEU A 43 8.40 -38.96 8.95
C LEU A 43 9.11 -39.10 10.31
N ARG A 44 9.08 -38.06 11.16
CA ARG A 44 9.57 -38.16 12.55
C ARG A 44 8.78 -39.16 13.40
N CYS A 45 7.52 -39.37 13.04
CA CYS A 45 6.59 -40.28 13.69
C CYS A 45 6.49 -41.64 12.98
N ALA A 46 7.22 -41.86 11.87
CA ALA A 46 7.12 -43.07 11.08
C ALA A 46 7.51 -44.31 11.88
N GLY A 47 6.67 -45.33 11.83
CA GLY A 47 6.78 -46.55 12.62
C GLY A 47 6.48 -46.39 14.12
N LYS A 48 5.94 -45.25 14.57
CA LYS A 48 5.73 -44.92 16.00
C LYS A 48 4.28 -44.56 16.33
N ASP A 49 3.99 -44.37 17.61
CA ASP A 49 2.74 -43.78 18.09
C ASP A 49 2.81 -42.25 17.97
N ALA A 50 2.08 -41.69 17.01
CA ALA A 50 2.00 -40.29 16.66
C ALA A 50 0.84 -39.55 17.35
N THR A 51 0.15 -40.19 18.30
CA THR A 51 -1.10 -39.65 18.88
C THR A 51 -0.92 -38.26 19.48
N GLU A 52 0.11 -38.05 20.31
CA GLU A 52 0.32 -36.76 20.97
C GLU A 52 0.73 -35.66 19.99
N ASP A 53 1.62 -35.96 19.04
CA ASP A 53 2.03 -35.02 17.99
C ASP A 53 0.84 -34.58 17.13
N PHE A 54 0.00 -35.54 16.71
CA PHE A 54 -1.21 -35.25 15.94
C PHE A 54 -2.22 -34.42 16.74
N MET A 55 -2.54 -34.82 17.97
CA MET A 55 -3.55 -34.16 18.81
C MET A 55 -3.14 -32.77 19.29
N SER A 56 -1.84 -32.45 19.27
CA SER A 56 -1.33 -31.11 19.58
C SER A 56 -1.71 -30.05 18.53
N VAL A 57 -1.93 -30.45 17.28
CA VAL A 57 -2.20 -29.54 16.15
C VAL A 57 -3.59 -29.78 15.53
N HIS A 58 -4.07 -31.02 15.52
CA HIS A 58 -5.28 -31.46 14.81
C HIS A 58 -6.27 -32.18 15.73
N ASP A 59 -7.51 -32.34 15.28
CA ASP A 59 -8.52 -33.17 15.94
C ASP A 59 -8.67 -34.53 15.24
N ALA A 60 -9.05 -35.58 15.96
CA ALA A 60 -9.13 -36.95 15.43
C ALA A 60 -10.08 -37.07 14.22
N GLU A 61 -11.15 -36.26 14.16
CA GLU A 61 -12.10 -36.27 13.04
C GLU A 61 -11.49 -35.83 11.69
N LEU A 62 -10.33 -35.15 11.72
CA LEU A 62 -9.62 -34.72 10.51
C LEU A 62 -8.94 -35.88 9.78
N LEU A 63 -8.65 -36.99 10.46
CA LEU A 63 -8.00 -38.18 9.84
C LEU A 63 -8.87 -38.80 8.76
N ALA A 64 -10.17 -38.99 9.05
CA ALA A 64 -11.13 -39.54 8.09
C ALA A 64 -11.37 -38.61 6.89
N GLN A 65 -11.04 -37.33 7.01
CA GLN A 65 -11.16 -36.33 5.94
C GLN A 65 -9.89 -36.23 5.10
N ALA A 66 -8.73 -36.42 5.73
CA ALA A 66 -7.42 -36.25 5.10
C ALA A 66 -6.92 -37.52 4.40
N LEU A 67 -7.31 -38.70 4.86
CA LEU A 67 -6.84 -39.99 4.35
C LEU A 67 -8.00 -40.79 3.72
N PRO A 68 -7.76 -41.50 2.59
CA PRO A 68 -8.76 -42.39 2.03
C PRO A 68 -9.02 -43.58 2.97
N PRO A 69 -10.20 -44.23 2.93
CA PRO A 69 -10.49 -45.39 3.78
C PRO A 69 -9.48 -46.54 3.63
N SER A 70 -8.86 -46.68 2.45
CA SER A 70 -7.81 -47.66 2.17
C SER A 70 -6.51 -47.42 2.93
N ALA A 71 -6.28 -46.21 3.45
CA ALA A 71 -5.10 -45.90 4.26
C ALA A 71 -5.17 -46.54 5.66
N PHE A 72 -6.35 -46.93 6.14
CA PHE A 72 -6.48 -47.60 7.43
C PHE A 72 -6.14 -49.09 7.31
N LEU A 73 -5.13 -49.54 8.05
CA LEU A 73 -4.59 -50.90 7.95
C LEU A 73 -5.10 -51.83 9.05
N GLY A 74 -5.40 -51.28 10.23
CA GLY A 74 -5.75 -52.07 11.40
C GLY A 74 -5.53 -51.34 12.71
N THR A 75 -5.54 -52.09 13.81
CA THR A 75 -5.38 -51.56 15.16
C THR A 75 -4.19 -52.20 15.87
N ILE A 76 -3.62 -51.47 16.82
CA ILE A 76 -2.59 -51.93 17.76
C ILE A 76 -2.98 -51.52 19.17
N ASP A 77 -2.55 -52.29 20.17
CA ASP A 77 -2.82 -51.95 21.56
C ASP A 77 -2.06 -50.67 21.95
N THR A 78 -2.77 -49.73 22.55
CA THR A 78 -2.21 -48.45 23.01
C THR A 78 -1.08 -48.69 24.01
N GLY A 79 0.06 -48.01 23.83
CA GLY A 79 1.26 -48.19 24.67
C GLY A 79 2.23 -49.29 24.21
N THR A 80 1.93 -49.98 23.11
CA THR A 80 2.84 -51.01 22.53
C THR A 80 3.95 -50.39 21.68
N LEU A 81 3.68 -49.27 21.01
CA LEU A 81 4.64 -48.51 20.23
C LEU A 81 5.28 -47.42 21.11
N SER A 82 6.56 -47.12 20.86
CA SER A 82 7.20 -45.96 21.46
C SER A 82 6.53 -44.67 20.97
N PRO A 83 6.23 -43.71 21.87
CA PRO A 83 5.74 -42.38 21.48
C PRO A 83 6.74 -41.68 20.57
N SER A 84 6.26 -40.98 19.53
CA SER A 84 7.10 -40.24 18.58
C SER A 84 7.87 -39.08 19.22
N ASN A 85 7.43 -38.61 20.39
CA ASN A 85 8.01 -37.52 21.17
C ASN A 85 8.95 -37.98 22.30
N ASP A 86 9.26 -39.28 22.43
CA ASP A 86 10.15 -39.81 23.45
C ASP A 86 11.61 -39.38 23.20
N THR A 87 11.95 -38.20 23.71
CA THR A 87 13.30 -37.63 23.72
C THR A 87 13.69 -37.36 25.17
N THR A 88 14.40 -38.30 25.77
CA THR A 88 15.06 -38.20 27.08
C THR A 88 16.18 -37.14 27.15
N LYS A 89 16.22 -36.14 26.25
CA LYS A 89 17.15 -35.00 26.29
C LYS A 89 16.53 -33.72 25.72
N SER A 90 15.72 -33.04 26.53
CA SER A 90 15.69 -31.57 26.54
C SER A 90 15.54 -31.15 27.97
N SER A 91 16.63 -30.62 28.54
CA SER A 91 16.67 -30.02 29.87
C SER A 91 15.53 -29.02 30.03
N THR A 92 14.52 -29.40 30.79
CA THR A 92 13.57 -28.48 31.42
C THR A 92 14.36 -27.65 32.43
N GLU A 93 14.87 -26.49 32.00
CA GLU A 93 15.15 -25.45 32.98
C GLU A 93 13.85 -25.12 33.72
N PRO A 94 13.89 -25.01 35.06
CA PRO A 94 12.72 -24.66 35.84
C PRO A 94 12.36 -23.20 35.55
N ARG A 95 11.39 -22.95 34.66
CA ARG A 95 10.77 -21.63 34.57
C ARG A 95 10.08 -21.36 35.91
N GLU A 96 10.54 -20.31 36.60
CA GLU A 96 9.89 -19.70 37.76
C GLU A 96 8.37 -19.77 37.62
N THR A 97 7.67 -20.09 38.71
CA THR A 97 6.21 -20.33 38.79
C THR A 97 5.40 -19.41 37.86
N ASN A 98 5.16 -19.88 36.64
CA ASN A 98 4.71 -19.07 35.51
C ASN A 98 3.17 -19.06 35.46
N THR A 99 2.56 -18.71 36.60
CA THR A 99 1.11 -18.57 36.68
C THR A 99 0.72 -17.34 35.86
N PRO A 100 -0.16 -17.47 34.86
CA PRO A 100 -0.59 -16.33 34.08
C PRO A 100 -1.29 -15.30 34.98
N PRO A 101 -1.15 -14.00 34.69
CA PRO A 101 -1.82 -12.97 35.47
C PRO A 101 -3.35 -13.18 35.46
N PRO A 102 -4.10 -12.77 36.50
CA PRO A 102 -5.55 -12.84 36.46
C PRO A 102 -6.12 -12.03 35.28
N LEU A 103 -7.13 -12.54 34.57
CA LEU A 103 -7.72 -11.85 33.39
C LEU A 103 -8.13 -10.40 33.67
N ARG A 104 -8.62 -10.11 34.89
CA ARG A 104 -9.00 -8.76 35.33
C ARG A 104 -7.84 -7.76 35.35
N SER A 105 -6.58 -8.22 35.45
CA SER A 105 -5.41 -7.35 35.42
C SER A 105 -4.90 -7.07 34.01
N LEU A 106 -5.49 -7.70 32.98
CA LEU A 106 -5.24 -7.35 31.58
C LEU A 106 -6.12 -6.15 31.23
N ILE A 107 -5.47 -5.04 30.93
CA ILE A 107 -6.08 -3.72 30.74
C ILE A 107 -6.18 -3.38 29.26
N ASN A 108 -5.32 -3.96 28.41
CA ASN A 108 -5.33 -3.71 26.98
C ASN A 108 -4.84 -4.91 26.15
N LEU A 109 -5.03 -4.84 24.83
CA LEU A 109 -4.65 -5.95 23.92
C LEU A 109 -3.15 -6.25 23.86
N HIS A 110 -2.27 -5.31 24.22
CA HIS A 110 -0.83 -5.58 24.29
C HIS A 110 -0.46 -6.43 25.51
N ASP A 111 -1.27 -6.43 26.56
CA ASP A 111 -1.01 -7.26 27.74
C ASP A 111 -1.16 -8.75 27.38
N PHE A 112 -2.14 -9.08 26.54
CA PHE A 112 -2.27 -10.44 25.98
C PHE A 112 -1.08 -10.83 25.10
N GLU A 113 -0.56 -9.90 24.28
CA GLU A 113 0.63 -10.15 23.47
C GLU A 113 1.86 -10.47 24.33
N HIS A 114 2.06 -9.72 25.44
CA HIS A 114 3.14 -9.97 26.40
C HIS A 114 2.97 -11.30 27.14
N VAL A 115 1.74 -11.64 27.56
CA VAL A 115 1.46 -12.93 28.20
C VAL A 115 1.69 -14.06 27.21
N ALA A 116 1.21 -13.94 25.97
CA ALA A 116 1.39 -14.94 24.92
C ALA A 116 2.88 -15.17 24.61
N GLN A 117 3.70 -14.11 24.54
CA GLN A 117 5.14 -14.23 24.32
C GLN A 117 5.83 -15.11 25.38
N LYS A 118 5.36 -15.06 26.63
CA LYS A 118 5.95 -15.83 27.74
C LYS A 118 5.45 -17.28 27.83
N HIS A 119 4.21 -17.53 27.43
CA HIS A 119 3.52 -18.80 27.69
C HIS A 119 3.30 -19.67 26.46
N LEU A 120 3.37 -19.11 25.25
CA LEU A 120 3.37 -19.90 24.03
C LEU A 120 4.71 -20.64 23.86
N SER A 121 4.68 -21.78 23.18
CA SER A 121 5.90 -22.41 22.70
C SER A 121 6.63 -21.49 21.73
N SER A 122 7.95 -21.62 21.61
CA SER A 122 8.75 -20.80 20.67
C SER A 122 8.21 -20.90 19.24
N ASN A 123 7.80 -22.10 18.82
CA ASN A 123 7.20 -22.34 17.50
C ASN A 123 5.84 -21.62 17.34
N ALA A 124 4.94 -21.72 18.33
CA ALA A 124 3.66 -21.02 18.30
C ALA A 124 3.83 -19.49 18.30
N TRP A 125 4.75 -18.97 19.12
CA TRP A 125 5.08 -17.55 19.16
C TRP A 125 5.64 -17.06 17.82
N ALA A 126 6.61 -17.77 17.24
CA ALA A 126 7.15 -17.41 15.93
C ALA A 126 6.07 -17.43 14.86
N TYR A 127 5.24 -18.48 14.83
CA TYR A 127 4.17 -18.61 13.85
C TYR A 127 3.18 -17.45 13.90
N TYR A 128 2.74 -17.04 15.08
CA TYR A 128 1.77 -15.96 15.23
C TYR A 128 2.38 -14.56 15.12
N SER A 129 3.52 -14.35 15.78
CA SER A 129 4.09 -13.01 15.91
C SER A 129 4.76 -12.55 14.62
N SER A 130 5.35 -13.44 13.82
CA SER A 130 6.16 -13.08 12.67
C SER A 130 5.41 -12.32 11.57
N GLY A 131 6.15 -11.43 10.89
CA GLY A 131 5.84 -10.85 9.59
C GLY A 131 6.79 -11.36 8.51
N ALA A 132 6.62 -10.86 7.28
CA ALA A 132 7.53 -11.10 6.18
C ALA A 132 8.81 -10.26 6.33
N GLU A 133 9.95 -10.85 5.99
CA GLU A 133 11.25 -10.20 5.83
C GLU A 133 11.60 -9.32 7.04
N ASP A 134 11.81 -8.02 6.84
CA ASP A 134 12.19 -7.07 7.89
C ASP A 134 11.02 -6.65 8.79
N GLU A 135 9.82 -7.18 8.53
CA GLU A 135 8.55 -6.85 9.17
C GLU A 135 8.18 -5.36 9.11
N ILE A 136 8.61 -4.65 8.06
CA ILE A 136 8.33 -3.22 7.86
C ILE A 136 6.82 -2.99 7.78
N SER A 137 6.10 -3.69 6.90
CA SER A 137 4.66 -3.55 6.70
C SER A 137 3.86 -3.89 7.95
N LYS A 138 4.25 -4.93 8.69
CA LYS A 138 3.64 -5.26 10.00
C LYS A 138 3.69 -4.06 10.95
N ARG A 139 4.84 -3.39 11.05
CA ARG A 139 4.99 -2.17 11.87
C ARG A 139 4.28 -0.97 11.26
N GLN A 140 4.31 -0.79 9.94
CA GLN A 140 3.68 0.34 9.27
C GLN A 140 2.15 0.33 9.36
N ASN A 141 1.54 -0.86 9.37
CA ASN A 141 0.10 -1.01 9.62
C ASN A 141 -0.32 -0.30 10.92
N ALA A 142 0.36 -0.60 12.02
CA ALA A 142 0.10 0.03 13.32
C ALA A 142 0.53 1.51 13.37
N LYS A 143 1.64 1.88 12.71
CA LYS A 143 2.10 3.29 12.65
C LYS A 143 1.12 4.19 11.89
N ALA A 144 0.43 3.71 10.87
CA ALA A 144 -0.53 4.49 10.10
C ALA A 144 -1.66 5.05 10.99
N PHE A 145 -2.21 4.24 11.90
CA PHE A 145 -3.24 4.70 12.84
C PHE A 145 -2.73 5.78 13.81
N LYS A 146 -1.43 5.81 14.13
CA LYS A 146 -0.81 6.86 14.96
C LYS A 146 -0.65 8.20 14.23
N LYS A 147 -0.75 8.19 12.89
CA LYS A 147 -0.75 9.42 12.08
C LYS A 147 -2.14 10.07 11.98
N VAL A 148 -3.20 9.39 12.43
CA VAL A 148 -4.57 9.94 12.48
C VAL A 148 -4.92 10.32 13.91
N ALA A 149 -5.33 11.56 14.13
CA ALA A 149 -5.82 12.04 15.43
C ALA A 149 -7.36 12.10 15.45
N LEU A 150 -7.95 11.78 16.60
CA LEU A 150 -9.38 12.01 16.86
C LEU A 150 -9.62 13.51 17.14
N ARG A 151 -10.81 14.01 16.81
CA ARG A 151 -11.26 15.38 17.05
C ARG A 151 -12.51 15.36 17.95
N PRO A 152 -12.32 15.38 19.29
CA PRO A 152 -13.42 15.37 20.26
C PRO A 152 -14.41 16.52 20.05
N ARG A 153 -15.67 16.30 20.43
CA ARG A 153 -16.74 17.32 20.37
C ARG A 153 -17.36 17.48 21.75
N ILE A 154 -17.21 18.68 22.31
CA ILE A 154 -17.65 19.03 23.67
C ILE A 154 -19.11 19.51 23.70
N LEU A 155 -19.73 19.50 24.89
CA LEU A 155 -21.11 19.96 25.15
C LEU A 155 -22.19 19.24 24.29
N ARG A 156 -21.95 17.97 23.95
CA ARG A 156 -22.94 17.09 23.31
C ARG A 156 -23.70 16.30 24.37
N LYS A 157 -25.03 16.25 24.26
CA LYS A 157 -25.88 15.43 25.14
C LYS A 157 -25.84 13.98 24.66
N ILE A 158 -25.15 13.11 25.40
CA ILE A 158 -24.96 11.69 25.06
C ILE A 158 -25.49 10.83 26.21
N PRO A 159 -26.75 10.39 26.16
CA PRO A 159 -27.33 9.56 27.22
C PRO A 159 -26.90 8.08 27.12
N ALA A 160 -26.62 7.60 25.91
CA ALA A 160 -26.19 6.24 25.62
C ALA A 160 -25.43 6.20 24.28
N VAL A 161 -24.66 5.13 24.06
CA VAL A 161 -23.95 4.85 22.81
C VAL A 161 -24.41 3.51 22.27
N ASP A 162 -24.70 3.46 20.97
CA ASP A 162 -24.94 2.23 20.21
C ASP A 162 -23.74 1.92 19.31
N THR A 163 -23.10 0.79 19.57
CA THR A 163 -21.95 0.27 18.83
C THR A 163 -22.32 -0.84 17.86
N SER A 164 -23.61 -1.17 17.73
CA SER A 164 -24.07 -2.23 16.83
C SER A 164 -23.97 -1.81 15.36
N THR A 165 -23.75 -2.79 14.50
CA THR A 165 -23.73 -2.63 13.04
C THR A 165 -24.08 -3.96 12.37
N THR A 166 -23.95 -4.02 11.05
CA THR A 166 -24.09 -5.24 10.27
C THR A 166 -22.82 -5.58 9.50
N ILE A 167 -22.56 -6.88 9.33
CA ILE A 167 -21.59 -7.42 8.38
C ILE A 167 -22.35 -8.33 7.42
N LEU A 168 -22.42 -7.96 6.15
CA LEU A 168 -23.19 -8.65 5.10
C LEU A 168 -24.66 -8.87 5.53
N GLY A 169 -25.26 -7.82 6.11
CA GLY A 169 -26.63 -7.85 6.62
C GLY A 169 -26.84 -8.66 7.92
N LYS A 170 -25.79 -9.22 8.52
CA LYS A 170 -25.88 -9.92 9.81
C LYS A 170 -25.52 -8.97 10.96
N CYS A 171 -26.36 -8.90 11.99
CA CYS A 171 -26.13 -8.02 13.13
C CYS A 171 -24.90 -8.45 13.95
N VAL A 172 -24.08 -7.47 14.33
CA VAL A 172 -22.96 -7.62 15.26
C VAL A 172 -23.01 -6.48 16.28
N SER A 173 -22.55 -6.77 17.50
CA SER A 173 -22.61 -5.86 18.65
C SER A 173 -21.47 -4.82 18.67
N LEU A 174 -20.47 -4.99 17.80
CA LEU A 174 -19.32 -4.10 17.62
C LEU A 174 -18.95 -4.10 16.14
N PRO A 175 -18.30 -3.03 15.62
CA PRO A 175 -17.76 -3.00 14.27
C PRO A 175 -16.42 -3.76 14.20
N VAL A 176 -16.37 -4.95 14.79
CA VAL A 176 -15.19 -5.80 14.95
C VAL A 176 -15.56 -7.24 14.57
N TYR A 177 -14.69 -7.90 13.80
CA TYR A 177 -14.77 -9.34 13.53
C TYR A 177 -13.43 -10.03 13.79
N MET A 178 -13.49 -11.34 14.03
CA MET A 178 -12.30 -12.18 14.13
C MET A 178 -11.83 -12.52 12.72
N SER A 179 -10.71 -11.92 12.31
CA SER A 179 -10.09 -12.14 10.99
C SER A 179 -9.55 -13.57 10.90
N PRO A 180 -9.53 -14.21 9.70
CA PRO A 180 -9.16 -15.62 9.61
C PRO A 180 -7.72 -15.84 10.05
N THR A 181 -7.56 -16.70 11.05
CA THR A 181 -6.28 -17.14 11.58
C THR A 181 -6.28 -18.66 11.65
N GLY A 182 -5.29 -19.29 11.02
CA GLY A 182 -5.16 -20.74 11.00
C GLY A 182 -4.41 -21.27 12.22
N ILE A 183 -4.68 -22.54 12.56
CA ILE A 183 -4.04 -23.33 13.61
C ILE A 183 -4.13 -22.71 15.02
N ALA A 184 -5.31 -22.28 15.44
CA ALA A 184 -5.50 -21.69 16.78
C ALA A 184 -5.16 -22.67 17.94
N LYS A 185 -5.11 -23.98 17.67
CA LYS A 185 -4.66 -25.00 18.65
C LYS A 185 -3.25 -24.79 19.18
N LEU A 186 -2.39 -24.08 18.44
CA LEU A 186 -1.07 -23.68 18.92
C LEU A 186 -1.13 -22.71 20.12
N ALA A 187 -2.26 -22.02 20.31
CA ALA A 187 -2.48 -21.15 21.47
C ALA A 187 -3.22 -21.84 22.62
N HIS A 188 -4.24 -22.64 22.29
CA HIS A 188 -5.11 -23.28 23.27
C HIS A 188 -5.79 -24.51 22.65
N ARG A 189 -5.97 -25.58 23.42
CA ARG A 189 -6.55 -26.85 22.92
C ARG A 189 -7.92 -26.71 22.23
N ASP A 190 -8.73 -25.74 22.67
CA ASP A 190 -10.07 -25.48 22.12
C ASP A 190 -10.05 -24.56 20.88
N GLY A 191 -8.88 -24.00 20.53
CA GLY A 191 -8.60 -23.24 19.30
C GLY A 191 -9.74 -22.37 18.78
N GLU A 192 -10.14 -22.61 17.52
CA GLU A 192 -11.17 -21.85 16.81
C GLU A 192 -12.57 -22.02 17.41
N CYS A 193 -12.83 -23.10 18.15
CA CYS A 193 -14.10 -23.30 18.87
C CYS A 193 -14.23 -22.35 20.06
N ALA A 194 -13.14 -22.07 20.79
CA ALA A 194 -13.15 -21.06 21.85
C ALA A 194 -13.37 -19.64 21.29
N LEU A 195 -12.84 -19.36 20.09
CA LEU A 195 -13.14 -18.12 19.36
C LEU A 195 -14.62 -18.04 19.00
N ALA A 196 -15.21 -19.14 18.52
CA ALA A 196 -16.62 -19.21 18.17
C ALA A 196 -17.52 -19.00 19.39
N ALA A 197 -17.25 -19.68 20.51
CA ALA A 197 -18.02 -19.54 21.73
C ALA A 197 -18.00 -18.11 22.29
N ALA A 198 -16.80 -17.49 22.31
CA ALA A 198 -16.65 -16.11 22.75
C ALA A 198 -17.36 -15.11 21.81
N ALA A 199 -17.20 -15.28 20.49
CA ALA A 199 -17.89 -14.43 19.51
C ALA A 199 -19.41 -14.58 19.59
N GLY A 200 -19.93 -15.77 19.87
CA GLY A 200 -21.37 -15.99 20.08
C GLY A 200 -21.90 -15.27 21.32
N HIS A 201 -21.15 -15.30 22.43
CA HIS A 201 -21.54 -14.64 23.67
C HIS A 201 -21.52 -13.12 23.53
N GLU A 202 -20.49 -12.60 22.87
CA GLU A 202 -20.27 -11.16 22.76
C GLU A 202 -20.92 -10.56 21.50
N GLY A 203 -21.52 -11.37 20.62
CA GLY A 203 -22.23 -10.93 19.42
C GLY A 203 -21.31 -10.43 18.29
N LEU A 204 -20.16 -11.09 18.08
CA LEU A 204 -19.21 -10.79 17.00
C LEU A 204 -19.31 -11.83 15.87
N ALA A 205 -18.78 -11.46 14.71
CA ALA A 205 -18.57 -12.40 13.60
C ALA A 205 -17.19 -13.07 13.67
N GLN A 206 -17.11 -14.32 13.19
CA GLN A 206 -15.85 -15.04 13.00
C GLN A 206 -15.68 -15.43 11.54
N VAL A 207 -14.51 -15.16 10.97
CA VAL A 207 -14.11 -15.71 9.66
C VAL A 207 -13.20 -16.91 9.92
N LEU A 208 -13.64 -18.11 9.57
CA LEU A 208 -12.89 -19.35 9.75
C LEU A 208 -11.83 -19.50 8.65
N ALA A 209 -10.58 -19.73 9.03
CA ALA A 209 -9.49 -19.94 8.08
C ALA A 209 -9.59 -21.29 7.35
N ASN A 210 -9.14 -21.36 6.10
CA ASN A 210 -9.00 -22.64 5.38
C ASN A 210 -8.08 -23.64 6.11
N GLY A 211 -7.07 -23.13 6.83
CA GLY A 211 -6.13 -23.91 7.63
C GLY A 211 -6.49 -23.97 9.12
N SER A 212 -7.78 -23.95 9.47
CA SER A 212 -8.22 -24.06 10.87
C SER A 212 -7.91 -25.42 11.48
N SER A 213 -7.73 -25.46 12.80
CA SER A 213 -7.49 -26.73 13.53
C SER A 213 -8.73 -27.62 13.63
N PHE A 214 -9.91 -27.02 13.47
CA PHE A 214 -11.22 -27.67 13.55
C PHE A 214 -12.03 -27.49 12.26
N SER A 215 -12.94 -28.43 12.01
CA SER A 215 -13.91 -28.34 10.92
C SER A 215 -14.92 -27.22 11.14
N ILE A 216 -15.52 -26.73 10.05
CA ILE A 216 -16.56 -25.70 10.14
C ILE A 216 -17.77 -26.19 10.95
N GLU A 217 -18.14 -27.47 10.88
CA GLU A 217 -19.26 -28.03 11.66
C GLU A 217 -18.97 -27.97 13.17
N ARG A 218 -17.74 -28.31 13.56
CA ARG A 218 -17.32 -28.27 14.97
C ARG A 218 -17.28 -26.83 15.49
N VAL A 219 -16.82 -25.89 14.67
CA VAL A 219 -16.83 -24.45 14.98
C VAL A 219 -18.27 -23.93 15.07
N MET A 220 -19.15 -24.31 14.14
CA MET A 220 -20.57 -23.94 14.15
C MET A 220 -21.31 -24.48 15.38
N ALA A 221 -20.97 -25.68 15.84
CA ALA A 221 -21.54 -26.31 17.03
C ALA A 221 -21.03 -25.68 18.34
N ALA A 222 -19.83 -25.09 18.34
CA ALA A 222 -19.26 -24.39 19.50
C ALA A 222 -19.85 -22.99 19.71
N ARG A 223 -20.64 -22.47 18.77
CA ARG A 223 -21.32 -21.18 18.89
C ARG A 223 -22.29 -21.20 20.07
N THR A 224 -22.29 -20.13 20.84
CA THR A 224 -23.19 -19.95 22.00
C THR A 224 -24.46 -19.19 21.62
N HIS A 225 -24.54 -18.66 20.39
CA HIS A 225 -25.73 -18.02 19.85
C HIS A 225 -25.99 -18.47 18.39
N PRO A 226 -27.21 -18.93 18.04
CA PRO A 226 -27.49 -19.52 16.73
C PRO A 226 -27.37 -18.52 15.57
N GLN A 227 -27.58 -17.23 15.82
CA GLN A 227 -27.47 -16.16 14.83
C GLN A 227 -26.05 -15.58 14.70
N GLN A 228 -25.09 -16.05 15.50
CA GLN A 228 -23.69 -15.60 15.39
C GLN A 228 -23.18 -15.82 13.96
N PRO A 229 -22.68 -14.78 13.29
CA PRO A 229 -22.17 -14.92 11.92
C PRO A 229 -20.84 -15.68 11.91
N VAL A 230 -20.78 -16.74 11.10
CA VAL A 230 -19.54 -17.42 10.74
C VAL A 230 -19.39 -17.41 9.23
N PHE A 231 -18.21 -17.00 8.76
CA PHE A 231 -17.86 -16.91 7.34
C PHE A 231 -16.70 -17.86 7.05
N GLN A 232 -16.58 -18.36 5.81
CA GLN A 232 -15.47 -19.23 5.43
C GLN A 232 -14.45 -18.45 4.60
N GLN A 233 -13.20 -18.40 5.06
CA GLN A 233 -12.09 -17.95 4.21
C GLN A 233 -11.71 -19.04 3.23
N LEU A 234 -11.47 -18.69 1.97
CA LEU A 234 -11.03 -19.61 0.92
C LEU A 234 -9.63 -19.23 0.43
N TYR A 235 -8.72 -20.21 0.45
CA TYR A 235 -7.56 -20.25 -0.43
C TYR A 235 -7.86 -21.20 -1.59
N VAL A 236 -7.68 -20.73 -2.82
CA VAL A 236 -7.84 -21.59 -3.98
C VAL A 236 -6.72 -22.61 -3.98
N ASN A 237 -7.07 -23.89 -3.99
CA ASN A 237 -6.13 -24.99 -4.02
C ASN A 237 -5.67 -25.21 -5.47
N ARG A 238 -4.46 -25.72 -5.65
CA ARG A 238 -3.97 -26.17 -6.96
C ARG A 238 -4.87 -27.22 -7.59
N ASP A 239 -5.42 -28.11 -6.75
CA ASP A 239 -6.50 -29.00 -7.11
C ASP A 239 -7.84 -28.32 -6.81
N ILE A 240 -8.44 -27.75 -7.87
CA ILE A 240 -9.64 -26.92 -7.76
C ILE A 240 -10.82 -27.70 -7.13
N SER A 241 -10.89 -29.02 -7.30
CA SER A 241 -11.96 -29.86 -6.75
C SER A 241 -12.01 -29.82 -5.22
N LYS A 242 -10.85 -29.68 -4.56
CA LYS A 242 -10.76 -29.50 -3.11
C LYS A 242 -11.35 -28.15 -2.67
N SER A 243 -11.17 -27.10 -3.46
CA SER A 243 -11.79 -25.81 -3.21
C SER A 243 -13.31 -25.86 -3.39
N GLU A 244 -13.81 -26.63 -4.37
CA GLU A 244 -15.25 -26.84 -4.54
C GLU A 244 -15.88 -27.48 -3.31
N GLU A 245 -15.27 -28.54 -2.78
CA GLU A 245 -15.79 -29.21 -1.58
C GLU A 245 -15.76 -28.31 -0.35
N ILE A 246 -14.71 -27.50 -0.17
CA ILE A 246 -14.66 -26.50 0.92
C ILE A 246 -15.84 -25.53 0.82
N VAL A 247 -16.12 -24.99 -0.37
CA VAL A 247 -17.23 -24.05 -0.58
C VAL A 247 -18.58 -24.72 -0.31
N ARG A 248 -18.82 -25.90 -0.88
CA ARG A 248 -20.08 -26.65 -0.68
C ARG A 248 -20.29 -27.03 0.78
N ARG A 249 -19.23 -27.48 1.45
CA ARG A 249 -19.28 -27.83 2.87
C ARG A 249 -19.58 -26.62 3.73
N ALA A 250 -18.94 -25.48 3.46
CA ALA A 250 -19.21 -24.24 4.19
C ALA A 250 -20.68 -23.81 4.05
N GLU A 251 -21.24 -23.89 2.84
CA GLU A 251 -22.66 -23.60 2.60
C GLU A 251 -23.59 -24.57 3.35
N ARG A 252 -23.32 -25.88 3.31
CA ARG A 252 -24.09 -26.89 4.07
C ARG A 252 -24.03 -26.65 5.59
N ALA A 253 -22.88 -26.22 6.10
CA ALA A 253 -22.71 -25.90 7.52
C ALA A 253 -23.34 -24.57 7.94
N GLY A 254 -23.86 -23.78 6.99
CA GLY A 254 -24.54 -22.51 7.26
C GLY A 254 -23.61 -21.30 7.32
N ALA A 255 -22.46 -21.33 6.65
CA ALA A 255 -21.59 -20.16 6.51
C ALA A 255 -22.34 -19.01 5.83
N GLY A 256 -22.14 -17.79 6.30
CA GLY A 256 -22.84 -16.61 5.78
C GLY A 256 -22.25 -16.01 4.51
N ALA A 257 -21.02 -16.38 4.14
CA ALA A 257 -20.25 -15.81 3.02
C ALA A 257 -18.95 -16.60 2.78
N ILE A 258 -18.41 -16.45 1.56
CA ILE A 258 -17.06 -16.91 1.19
C ILE A 258 -16.11 -15.72 1.07
N TRP A 259 -15.02 -15.76 1.82
CA TRP A 259 -13.99 -14.73 1.86
C TRP A 259 -12.74 -15.24 1.12
N ILE A 260 -12.62 -14.96 -0.18
CA ILE A 260 -11.49 -15.43 -0.99
C ILE A 260 -10.24 -14.57 -0.72
N THR A 261 -9.13 -15.21 -0.35
CA THR A 261 -7.87 -14.50 -0.03
C THR A 261 -6.95 -14.49 -1.24
N VAL A 262 -6.49 -13.29 -1.63
CA VAL A 262 -5.72 -13.06 -2.87
C VAL A 262 -4.35 -12.39 -2.66
N ASP A 263 -4.02 -11.98 -1.43
CA ASP A 263 -2.76 -11.29 -1.09
C ASP A 263 -1.55 -12.22 -0.87
N SER A 264 -1.74 -13.53 -0.99
CA SER A 264 -0.74 -14.55 -0.66
C SER A 264 -0.63 -15.66 -1.72
N PRO A 265 -0.44 -15.33 -3.01
CA PRO A 265 -0.23 -16.34 -4.06
C PRO A 265 1.08 -17.11 -3.83
N VAL A 266 2.03 -16.50 -3.13
CA VAL A 266 3.27 -17.08 -2.62
C VAL A 266 3.38 -16.74 -1.14
N VAL A 267 4.04 -17.59 -0.37
CA VAL A 267 4.29 -17.36 1.07
C VAL A 267 5.25 -16.22 1.24
N GLY A 268 4.90 -15.27 2.10
CA GLY A 268 5.89 -14.32 2.60
C GLY A 268 6.99 -15.02 3.39
N LYS A 269 8.22 -14.56 3.23
CA LYS A 269 9.37 -15.13 3.92
C LYS A 269 9.37 -14.72 5.39
N ARG A 270 8.91 -15.59 6.28
CA ARG A 270 8.81 -15.31 7.72
C ARG A 270 10.08 -15.79 8.44
N GLU A 271 11.05 -14.90 8.58
CA GLU A 271 12.41 -15.30 8.99
C GLU A 271 12.50 -15.84 10.42
N MET A 272 11.64 -15.40 11.34
CA MET A 272 11.59 -15.96 12.70
C MET A 272 11.19 -17.44 12.68
N ASP A 273 10.23 -17.82 11.83
CA ASP A 273 9.88 -19.22 11.64
C ASP A 273 11.04 -19.99 11.01
N GLU A 274 11.67 -19.44 9.96
CA GLU A 274 12.79 -20.12 9.28
C GLU A 274 13.96 -20.38 10.23
N ARG A 275 14.33 -19.42 11.08
CA ARG A 275 15.41 -19.59 12.08
C ARG A 275 15.12 -20.73 13.05
N LEU A 276 13.91 -20.79 13.61
CA LEU A 276 13.55 -21.91 14.50
C LEU A 276 13.59 -23.27 13.79
N ASN A 277 13.22 -23.32 12.51
CA ASN A 277 13.30 -24.58 11.76
C ASN A 277 14.75 -25.01 11.53
N VAL A 278 15.67 -24.08 11.30
CA VAL A 278 17.11 -24.35 11.18
C VAL A 278 17.70 -24.80 12.52
N GLU A 279 17.36 -24.12 13.62
CA GLU A 279 17.79 -24.52 14.97
C GLU A 279 17.33 -25.93 15.33
N MET A 280 16.10 -26.31 14.93
CA MET A 280 15.59 -27.67 15.12
C MET A 280 16.22 -28.72 14.18
N GLN A 281 16.98 -28.32 13.14
CA GLN A 281 17.63 -29.22 12.18
C GLN A 281 19.05 -29.63 12.59
N GLY A 282 19.78 -28.77 13.31
CA GLY A 282 21.19 -29.03 13.65
C GLY A 282 22.12 -29.04 12.43
N ASP A 283 23.23 -29.80 12.49
CA ASP A 283 24.30 -29.87 11.46
C ASP A 283 24.00 -30.80 10.27
N ASP A 284 22.76 -31.27 10.09
CA ASP A 284 22.41 -32.18 8.99
C ASP A 284 22.20 -31.40 7.67
N PRO A 285 23.02 -31.65 6.61
CA PRO A 285 22.97 -30.90 5.35
C PRO A 285 21.81 -31.30 4.43
N SER A 286 20.97 -32.27 4.81
CA SER A 286 19.78 -32.60 4.04
C SER A 286 18.67 -31.54 4.22
N PRO A 287 17.90 -31.18 3.17
CA PRO A 287 16.81 -30.20 3.29
C PRO A 287 15.67 -30.80 4.13
N LYS A 288 15.81 -30.75 5.45
CA LYS A 288 14.81 -31.18 6.43
C LYS A 288 13.86 -29.99 6.71
N GLY A 289 12.66 -30.29 7.19
CA GLY A 289 11.51 -29.41 7.54
C GLY A 289 11.38 -27.99 6.94
N GLN A 290 10.32 -27.76 6.16
CA GLN A 290 9.83 -26.40 5.86
C GLN A 290 9.00 -25.87 7.03
N GLY A 291 9.08 -24.56 7.34
CA GLY A 291 8.27 -23.96 8.40
C GLY A 291 6.76 -23.99 8.12
N VAL A 292 5.95 -23.94 9.18
CA VAL A 292 4.48 -24.15 9.14
C VAL A 292 3.78 -23.39 8.01
N ALA A 293 4.05 -22.09 7.81
CA ALA A 293 3.42 -21.35 6.71
C ALA A 293 3.92 -21.74 5.32
N LYS A 294 5.20 -22.11 5.19
CA LYS A 294 5.77 -22.53 3.89
C LYS A 294 5.10 -23.83 3.44
N THR A 295 4.84 -24.74 4.37
CA THR A 295 4.17 -25.98 4.03
C THR A 295 2.69 -25.78 3.68
N MET A 296 1.94 -25.01 4.48
CA MET A 296 0.52 -24.76 4.21
C MET A 296 0.27 -24.16 2.82
N ALA A 297 1.20 -23.33 2.33
CA ALA A 297 1.01 -22.68 1.05
C ALA A 297 1.41 -23.48 -0.17
N SER A 298 2.10 -24.62 0.00
CA SER A 298 2.45 -25.48 -1.14
C SER A 298 1.21 -25.98 -1.91
N PHE A 299 0.05 -25.98 -1.24
CA PHE A 299 -1.27 -26.34 -1.80
C PHE A 299 -2.02 -25.18 -2.43
N ILE A 300 -1.61 -23.93 -2.15
CA ILE A 300 -2.28 -22.74 -2.66
C ILE A 300 -1.91 -22.58 -4.14
N SER A 301 -2.91 -22.30 -4.97
CA SER A 301 -2.69 -21.96 -6.38
C SER A 301 -2.10 -20.54 -6.47
N PRO A 302 -0.90 -20.37 -7.06
CA PRO A 302 -0.33 -19.06 -7.29
C PRO A 302 -0.95 -18.36 -8.51
N PHE A 303 -1.74 -19.08 -9.32
CA PHE A 303 -2.29 -18.61 -10.60
C PHE A 303 -3.80 -18.42 -10.48
N ILE A 304 -4.20 -17.37 -9.77
CA ILE A 304 -5.60 -16.91 -9.75
C ILE A 304 -5.68 -15.52 -10.38
N ASP A 305 -6.69 -15.31 -11.21
CA ASP A 305 -7.05 -14.02 -11.80
C ASP A 305 -8.52 -13.71 -11.50
N TRP A 306 -9.08 -12.67 -12.12
CA TRP A 306 -10.45 -12.24 -11.87
C TRP A 306 -11.52 -13.26 -12.32
N ASP A 307 -11.20 -14.20 -13.20
CA ASP A 307 -12.15 -15.22 -13.67
C ASP A 307 -12.49 -16.22 -12.56
N ILE A 308 -11.70 -16.27 -11.47
CA ILE A 308 -12.03 -17.05 -10.28
C ILE A 308 -13.40 -16.68 -9.70
N LEU A 309 -13.85 -15.43 -9.89
CA LEU A 309 -15.17 -14.98 -9.44
C LEU A 309 -16.31 -15.60 -10.28
N ILE A 310 -16.06 -15.87 -11.56
CA ILE A 310 -17.03 -16.56 -12.43
C ILE A 310 -17.19 -18.00 -11.94
N TRP A 311 -16.07 -18.69 -11.72
CA TRP A 311 -16.04 -20.04 -11.17
C TRP A 311 -16.75 -20.12 -9.80
N LEU A 312 -16.42 -19.23 -8.87
CA LEU A 312 -16.99 -19.25 -7.52
C LEU A 312 -18.51 -19.03 -7.53
N ARG A 313 -19.02 -18.16 -8.41
CA ARG A 313 -20.47 -17.95 -8.60
C ARG A 313 -21.18 -19.13 -9.25
N GLY A 314 -20.47 -19.93 -10.06
CA GLY A 314 -21.00 -21.19 -10.57
C GLY A 314 -21.18 -22.24 -9.47
N LEU A 315 -20.53 -22.08 -8.33
CA LEU A 315 -20.52 -23.06 -7.22
C LEU A 315 -21.47 -22.72 -6.08
N THR A 316 -21.62 -21.44 -5.75
CA THR A 316 -22.39 -20.98 -4.58
C THR A 316 -23.11 -19.66 -4.84
N ASN A 317 -24.22 -19.45 -4.13
CA ASN A 317 -24.94 -18.17 -4.08
C ASN A 317 -24.59 -17.32 -2.85
N LEU A 318 -23.67 -17.80 -1.99
CA LEU A 318 -23.23 -17.05 -0.83
C LEU A 318 -22.55 -15.73 -1.26
N PRO A 319 -22.70 -14.65 -0.46
CA PRO A 319 -21.93 -13.43 -0.66
C PRO A 319 -20.42 -13.71 -0.76
N ILE A 320 -19.77 -13.04 -1.70
CA ILE A 320 -18.33 -13.13 -1.94
C ILE A 320 -17.67 -11.87 -1.41
N VAL A 321 -16.62 -12.05 -0.61
CA VAL A 321 -15.74 -10.98 -0.14
C VAL A 321 -14.32 -11.25 -0.61
N ILE A 322 -13.67 -10.27 -1.24
CA ILE A 322 -12.26 -10.40 -1.64
C ILE A 322 -11.38 -9.86 -0.52
N LYS A 323 -10.56 -10.72 0.09
CA LYS A 323 -9.59 -10.35 1.12
C LYS A 323 -8.19 -10.19 0.52
N GLY A 324 -7.57 -9.04 0.76
CA GLY A 324 -6.19 -8.78 0.32
C GLY A 324 -6.03 -7.60 -0.65
N ILE A 325 -7.03 -6.71 -0.72
CA ILE A 325 -6.98 -5.51 -1.56
C ILE A 325 -5.97 -4.51 -0.96
N GLN A 326 -5.03 -4.04 -1.78
CA GLN A 326 -3.92 -3.18 -1.33
C GLN A 326 -3.82 -1.84 -2.07
N CYS A 327 -4.57 -1.64 -3.16
CA CYS A 327 -4.68 -0.38 -3.90
C CYS A 327 -6.14 -0.06 -4.28
N VAL A 328 -6.40 1.20 -4.64
CA VAL A 328 -7.73 1.65 -5.07
C VAL A 328 -8.16 1.05 -6.41
N GLU A 329 -7.23 0.75 -7.30
CA GLU A 329 -7.51 0.16 -8.62
C GLU A 329 -8.21 -1.20 -8.47
N ASP A 330 -7.69 -2.07 -7.61
CA ASP A 330 -8.27 -3.39 -7.35
C ASP A 330 -9.60 -3.28 -6.59
N ALA A 331 -9.77 -2.28 -5.73
CA ALA A 331 -11.06 -2.00 -5.08
C ALA A 331 -12.15 -1.63 -6.11
N VAL A 332 -11.79 -0.84 -7.12
CA VAL A 332 -12.70 -0.47 -8.22
C VAL A 332 -13.02 -1.69 -9.09
N LEU A 333 -12.03 -2.54 -9.40
CA LEU A 333 -12.26 -3.78 -10.14
C LEU A 333 -13.19 -4.71 -9.36
N ALA A 334 -12.96 -4.92 -8.06
CA ALA A 334 -13.83 -5.72 -7.21
C ALA A 334 -15.29 -5.22 -7.25
N TYR A 335 -15.48 -3.90 -7.15
CA TYR A 335 -16.80 -3.27 -7.28
C TYR A 335 -17.44 -3.54 -8.65
N GLN A 336 -16.69 -3.39 -9.75
CA GLN A 336 -17.17 -3.66 -11.11
C GLN A 336 -17.55 -5.13 -11.32
N HIS A 337 -16.82 -6.04 -10.66
CA HIS A 337 -17.17 -7.45 -10.66
C HIS A 337 -18.37 -7.78 -9.77
N GLY A 338 -18.91 -6.84 -8.99
CA GLY A 338 -20.14 -7.02 -8.21
C GLY A 338 -19.98 -7.94 -6.99
N VAL A 339 -18.83 -7.92 -6.32
CA VAL A 339 -18.67 -8.62 -5.02
C VAL A 339 -19.37 -7.86 -3.91
N GLN A 340 -19.77 -8.56 -2.84
CA GLN A 340 -20.53 -7.98 -1.73
C GLN A 340 -19.63 -7.25 -0.73
N GLY A 341 -18.33 -7.56 -0.72
CA GLY A 341 -17.38 -6.78 0.06
C GLY A 341 -15.93 -6.98 -0.32
N ILE A 342 -15.08 -6.13 0.24
CA ILE A 342 -13.62 -6.22 0.13
C ILE A 342 -12.97 -6.07 1.51
N VAL A 343 -11.82 -6.71 1.73
CA VAL A 343 -10.97 -6.47 2.89
C VAL A 343 -9.68 -5.82 2.43
N LEU A 344 -9.45 -4.59 2.88
CA LEU A 344 -8.18 -3.91 2.77
C LEU A 344 -7.19 -4.60 3.72
N SER A 345 -6.22 -5.31 3.18
CA SER A 345 -5.33 -6.19 3.95
C SER A 345 -4.04 -6.45 3.20
N ASN A 346 -2.93 -6.47 3.93
CA ASN A 346 -1.64 -7.00 3.47
C ASN A 346 -1.25 -8.23 4.31
N HIS A 347 -2.25 -9.05 4.65
CA HIS A 347 -2.12 -10.23 5.50
C HIS A 347 -1.52 -9.97 6.90
N GLY A 348 -1.71 -8.77 7.44
CA GLY A 348 -1.09 -8.36 8.70
C GLY A 348 0.44 -8.26 8.62
N GLY A 349 0.97 -7.93 7.43
CA GLY A 349 2.40 -7.81 7.13
C GLY A 349 3.11 -9.16 6.99
N ARG A 350 2.42 -10.21 6.53
CA ARG A 350 2.95 -11.59 6.45
C ARG A 350 3.24 -12.07 5.03
N SER A 351 2.85 -11.29 4.01
CA SER A 351 3.01 -11.66 2.61
C SER A 351 4.15 -10.86 1.98
N GLN A 352 3.85 -9.74 1.33
CA GLN A 352 4.88 -8.82 0.81
C GLN A 352 5.30 -7.82 1.89
N ASP A 353 6.59 -7.73 2.22
CA ASP A 353 7.09 -6.62 3.05
C ASP A 353 7.25 -5.34 2.21
N THR A 354 7.28 -4.19 2.86
CA THR A 354 7.16 -2.84 2.26
C THR A 354 5.82 -2.56 1.55
N ALA A 355 4.87 -3.50 1.58
CA ALA A 355 3.49 -3.28 1.19
C ALA A 355 2.83 -2.14 1.97
N GLN A 356 1.94 -1.41 1.27
CA GLN A 356 1.18 -0.29 1.80
C GLN A 356 0.31 -0.71 3.00
N SER A 357 0.14 0.21 3.96
CA SER A 357 -0.80 0.01 5.08
C SER A 357 -2.24 0.04 4.58
N PRO A 358 -3.11 -0.89 5.02
CA PRO A 358 -4.53 -0.89 4.64
C PRO A 358 -5.28 0.43 4.93
N LEU A 359 -4.84 1.19 5.94
CA LEU A 359 -5.41 2.50 6.25
C LEU A 359 -5.09 3.56 5.18
N LEU A 360 -3.94 3.43 4.51
CA LEU A 360 -3.59 4.28 3.36
C LEU A 360 -4.43 3.89 2.14
N THR A 361 -4.61 2.59 1.88
CA THR A 361 -5.52 2.11 0.82
C THR A 361 -6.95 2.63 1.03
N LEU A 362 -7.42 2.69 2.28
CA LEU A 362 -8.71 3.30 2.60
C LEU A 362 -8.75 4.79 2.23
N LEU A 363 -7.68 5.55 2.52
CA LEU A 363 -7.57 6.95 2.10
C LEU A 363 -7.47 7.12 0.58
N GLU A 364 -6.81 6.21 -0.13
CA GLU A 364 -6.80 6.19 -1.60
C GLU A 364 -8.22 6.00 -2.15
N ILE A 365 -9.00 5.07 -1.62
CA ILE A 365 -10.41 4.88 -2.00
C ILE A 365 -11.20 6.16 -1.72
N ARG A 366 -11.05 6.76 -0.53
CA ARG A 366 -11.72 8.05 -0.22
C ARG A 366 -11.38 9.15 -1.20
N ARG A 367 -10.14 9.20 -1.69
CA ARG A 367 -9.64 10.27 -2.56
C ARG A 367 -9.98 10.03 -4.03
N TYR A 368 -9.84 8.80 -4.50
CA TYR A 368 -9.84 8.45 -5.91
C TYR A 368 -11.09 7.69 -6.37
N ALA A 369 -11.79 7.04 -5.45
CA ALA A 369 -13.03 6.30 -5.72
C ALA A 369 -14.09 6.49 -4.61
N PRO A 370 -14.42 7.74 -4.21
CA PRO A 370 -15.31 7.99 -3.07
C PRO A 370 -16.73 7.41 -3.23
N SER A 371 -17.16 7.13 -4.46
CA SER A 371 -18.45 6.48 -4.74
C SER A 371 -18.55 5.08 -4.13
N LEU A 372 -17.43 4.36 -3.96
CA LEU A 372 -17.42 3.01 -3.36
C LEU A 372 -17.89 3.05 -1.89
N LEU A 373 -17.60 4.13 -1.16
CA LEU A 373 -17.98 4.29 0.25
C LEU A 373 -19.49 4.43 0.46
N ASN A 374 -20.22 4.81 -0.59
CA ASN A 374 -21.68 4.96 -0.58
C ASN A 374 -22.36 3.85 -1.39
N SER A 375 -21.60 2.85 -1.83
CA SER A 375 -22.13 1.73 -2.59
C SER A 375 -22.68 0.64 -1.66
N SER A 376 -23.33 -0.38 -2.23
CA SER A 376 -23.77 -1.57 -1.49
C SER A 376 -22.63 -2.54 -1.17
N MET A 377 -21.43 -2.35 -1.72
CA MET A 377 -20.26 -3.18 -1.41
C MET A 377 -19.65 -2.74 -0.08
N GLU A 378 -19.59 -3.65 0.89
CA GLU A 378 -19.02 -3.38 2.21
C GLU A 378 -17.48 -3.34 2.16
N ILE A 379 -16.85 -2.44 2.92
CA ILE A 379 -15.39 -2.28 2.96
C ILE A 379 -14.89 -2.61 4.36
N TYR A 380 -14.16 -3.69 4.49
CA TYR A 380 -13.51 -4.08 5.73
C TYR A 380 -12.03 -3.73 5.70
N ILE A 381 -11.40 -3.67 6.87
CA ILE A 381 -9.97 -3.42 7.01
C ILE A 381 -9.39 -4.27 8.13
N ASP A 382 -8.19 -4.83 7.94
CA ASP A 382 -7.43 -5.47 9.01
C ASP A 382 -5.97 -4.99 9.05
N GLY A 383 -5.21 -5.50 10.02
CA GLY A 383 -3.76 -5.24 10.13
C GLY A 383 -3.40 -4.10 11.09
N GLY A 384 -2.61 -4.41 12.12
CA GLY A 384 -2.02 -3.42 13.03
C GLY A 384 -2.96 -2.78 14.06
N ILE A 385 -4.26 -3.08 14.01
CA ILE A 385 -5.28 -2.57 14.94
C ILE A 385 -5.10 -3.17 16.34
N ARG A 386 -5.06 -2.33 17.37
CA ARG A 386 -4.82 -2.74 18.77
C ARG A 386 -5.65 -2.00 19.81
N ARG A 387 -6.33 -0.92 19.41
CA ARG A 387 -7.16 -0.09 20.30
C ARG A 387 -8.54 0.18 19.70
N GLY A 388 -9.54 0.42 20.54
CA GLY A 388 -10.86 0.90 20.12
C GLY A 388 -10.80 2.22 19.35
N THR A 389 -9.82 3.08 19.63
CA THR A 389 -9.59 4.29 18.82
C THR A 389 -9.12 4.00 17.39
N ASP A 390 -8.41 2.88 17.15
CA ASP A 390 -8.05 2.44 15.81
C ASP A 390 -9.30 1.99 15.04
N VAL A 391 -10.20 1.26 15.72
CA VAL A 391 -11.52 0.85 15.19
C VAL A 391 -12.31 2.09 14.76
N LEU A 392 -12.45 3.07 15.65
CA LEU A 392 -13.21 4.30 15.37
C LEU A 392 -12.61 5.12 14.23
N LYS A 393 -11.29 5.19 14.11
CA LYS A 393 -10.62 5.87 12.98
C LYS A 393 -10.95 5.21 11.65
N ALA A 394 -10.88 3.88 11.58
CA ALA A 394 -11.23 3.14 10.37
C ALA A 394 -12.71 3.32 9.99
N VAL A 395 -13.62 3.18 10.95
CA VAL A 395 -15.07 3.36 10.73
C VAL A 395 -15.39 4.79 10.29
N ALA A 396 -14.81 5.80 10.95
CA ALA A 396 -14.98 7.21 10.56
C ALA A 396 -14.40 7.53 9.16
N LEU A 397 -13.48 6.72 8.64
CA LEU A 397 -12.97 6.81 7.26
C LEU A 397 -13.81 6.02 6.25
N GLY A 398 -14.83 5.30 6.69
CA GLY A 398 -15.78 4.59 5.82
C GLY A 398 -15.56 3.08 5.73
N ALA A 399 -14.80 2.48 6.64
CA ALA A 399 -14.82 1.02 6.79
C ALA A 399 -16.12 0.58 7.49
N THR A 400 -16.74 -0.49 7.02
CA THR A 400 -17.93 -1.11 7.63
C THR A 400 -17.61 -1.74 8.97
N ALA A 401 -16.51 -2.50 9.05
CA ALA A 401 -16.02 -3.15 10.26
C ALA A 401 -14.52 -3.45 10.13
N VAL A 402 -13.87 -3.73 11.26
CA VAL A 402 -12.44 -4.03 11.31
C VAL A 402 -12.13 -5.46 11.77
N GLY A 403 -11.12 -6.07 11.17
CA GLY A 403 -10.68 -7.42 11.47
C GLY A 403 -9.48 -7.43 12.42
N LEU A 404 -9.54 -8.26 13.45
CA LEU A 404 -8.40 -8.54 14.32
C LEU A 404 -8.01 -10.02 14.22
N GLY A 405 -6.71 -10.29 14.05
CA GLY A 405 -6.14 -11.64 14.05
C GLY A 405 -5.35 -11.90 15.34
N ARG A 406 -4.06 -11.52 15.33
CA ARG A 406 -3.11 -11.74 16.43
C ARG A 406 -3.67 -11.45 17.84
N PRO A 407 -4.37 -10.33 18.12
CA PRO A 407 -4.90 -10.09 19.47
C PRO A 407 -5.83 -11.19 19.99
N PHE A 408 -6.69 -11.76 19.14
CA PHE A 408 -7.58 -12.85 19.54
C PHE A 408 -6.85 -14.19 19.70
N LEU A 409 -5.81 -14.44 18.89
CA LEU A 409 -4.93 -15.60 19.10
C LEU A 409 -4.17 -15.50 20.42
N TYR A 410 -3.62 -14.33 20.73
CA TYR A 410 -2.90 -14.10 21.97
C TYR A 410 -3.79 -14.21 23.20
N SER A 411 -5.07 -13.83 23.09
CA SER A 411 -6.01 -13.95 24.20
C SER A 411 -6.41 -15.38 24.53
N LEU A 412 -6.15 -16.35 23.65
CA LEU A 412 -6.33 -17.78 23.95
C LEU A 412 -5.19 -18.34 24.83
N ALA A 413 -4.00 -17.73 24.74
CA ALA A 413 -2.77 -18.26 25.32
C ALA A 413 -2.82 -18.38 26.85
N ALA A 414 -1.83 -19.08 27.40
CA ALA A 414 -1.67 -19.27 28.84
C ALA A 414 -2.89 -19.90 29.55
N GLY A 415 -3.67 -20.71 28.83
CA GLY A 415 -4.83 -21.42 29.38
C GLY A 415 -6.08 -20.55 29.57
N TYR A 416 -6.10 -19.31 29.08
CA TYR A 416 -7.29 -18.46 29.22
C TYR A 416 -8.46 -18.90 28.34
N GLY A 417 -8.19 -19.48 27.16
CA GLY A 417 -9.22 -19.97 26.25
C GLY A 417 -10.30 -18.93 25.93
N GLU A 418 -11.57 -19.35 25.92
CA GLU A 418 -12.72 -18.49 25.65
C GLU A 418 -12.76 -17.24 26.55
N GLN A 419 -12.46 -17.39 27.84
CA GLN A 419 -12.56 -16.29 28.81
C GLN A 419 -11.56 -15.16 28.51
N GLY A 420 -10.38 -15.50 28.00
CA GLY A 420 -9.42 -14.50 27.55
C GLY A 420 -9.91 -13.73 26.33
N VAL A 421 -10.52 -14.42 25.37
CA VAL A 421 -11.11 -13.80 24.18
C VAL A 421 -12.25 -12.86 24.56
N ARG A 422 -13.14 -13.27 25.46
CA ARG A 422 -14.21 -12.41 25.98
C ARG A 422 -13.67 -11.18 26.67
N ARG A 423 -12.63 -11.33 27.49
CA ARG A 423 -11.94 -10.19 28.12
C ARG A 423 -11.33 -9.23 27.09
N ALA A 424 -10.74 -9.74 26.02
CA ALA A 424 -10.23 -8.90 24.92
C ALA A 424 -11.35 -8.11 24.21
N ILE A 425 -12.52 -8.73 23.99
CA ILE A 425 -13.70 -8.09 23.41
C ILE A 425 -14.27 -7.02 24.35
N GLU A 426 -14.34 -7.31 25.65
CA GLU A 426 -14.81 -6.38 26.68
C GLU A 426 -13.94 -5.10 26.71
N ILE A 427 -12.62 -5.26 26.70
CA ILE A 427 -11.67 -4.13 26.63
C ILE A 427 -11.94 -3.28 25.38
N LEU A 428 -12.07 -3.91 24.21
CA LEU A 428 -12.37 -3.20 22.96
C LEU A 428 -13.71 -2.47 23.04
N ARG A 429 -14.76 -3.11 23.59
CA ARG A 429 -16.07 -2.51 23.78
C ARG A 429 -15.98 -1.23 24.62
N GLN A 430 -15.34 -1.32 25.79
CA GLN A 430 -15.14 -0.18 26.69
C GLN A 430 -14.35 0.95 26.01
N GLU A 431 -13.28 0.62 25.28
CA GLU A 431 -12.50 1.61 24.53
C GLU A 431 -13.32 2.27 23.42
N ILE A 432 -14.13 1.52 22.66
CA ILE A 432 -14.98 2.05 21.58
C ILE A 432 -16.07 2.97 22.16
N GLU A 433 -16.84 2.48 23.12
CA GLU A 433 -17.96 3.21 23.73
C GLU A 433 -17.49 4.53 24.37
N SER A 434 -16.44 4.47 25.20
CA SER A 434 -15.89 5.66 25.86
C SER A 434 -15.39 6.70 24.86
N ASN A 435 -14.73 6.26 23.79
CA ASN A 435 -14.21 7.20 22.79
C ASN A 435 -15.31 7.75 21.86
N MET A 436 -16.41 7.04 21.63
CA MET A 436 -17.59 7.59 20.96
C MET A 436 -18.22 8.74 21.78
N VAL A 437 -18.29 8.59 23.10
CA VAL A 437 -18.72 9.68 24.00
C VAL A 437 -17.81 10.90 23.82
N PHE A 438 -16.48 10.73 23.85
CA PHE A 438 -15.54 11.85 23.64
C PHE A 438 -15.66 12.49 22.24
N LEU A 439 -15.95 11.68 21.23
CA LEU A 439 -16.18 12.16 19.86
C LEU A 439 -17.51 12.90 19.69
N GLY A 440 -18.44 12.79 20.65
CA GLY A 440 -19.75 13.44 20.55
C GLY A 440 -20.77 12.64 19.74
N ALA A 441 -20.55 11.34 19.57
CA ALA A 441 -21.33 10.44 18.72
C ALA A 441 -22.15 9.45 19.56
N THR A 442 -23.42 9.26 19.17
CA THR A 442 -24.32 8.29 19.83
C THR A 442 -24.44 6.99 19.07
N SER A 443 -24.09 6.98 17.77
CA SER A 443 -24.09 5.79 16.92
C SER A 443 -22.90 5.78 15.96
N LEU A 444 -22.51 4.61 15.47
CA LEU A 444 -21.44 4.48 14.48
C LEU A 444 -21.71 5.26 13.18
N LYS A 445 -22.98 5.44 12.81
CA LYS A 445 -23.40 6.16 11.60
C LYS A 445 -23.07 7.66 11.64
N GLU A 446 -22.90 8.23 12.84
CA GLU A 446 -22.48 9.62 12.99
C GLU A 446 -20.97 9.81 12.77
N LEU A 447 -20.18 8.74 12.87
CA LEU A 447 -18.74 8.82 12.68
C LEU A 447 -18.42 9.17 11.22
N GLY A 448 -17.40 10.01 11.04
CA GLY A 448 -17.04 10.51 9.72
C GLY A 448 -15.73 11.31 9.76
N PRO A 449 -15.20 11.76 8.61
CA PRO A 449 -13.90 12.43 8.54
C PRO A 449 -13.80 13.70 9.39
N HIS A 450 -14.92 14.35 9.68
CA HIS A 450 -14.97 15.52 10.55
C HIS A 450 -14.59 15.22 12.01
N HIS A 451 -14.68 13.95 12.44
CA HIS A 451 -14.18 13.45 13.72
C HIS A 451 -12.68 13.17 13.72
N LEU A 452 -11.98 13.37 12.60
CA LEU A 452 -10.59 13.00 12.42
C LEU A 452 -9.73 14.19 11.93
N ASN A 453 -8.46 14.16 12.27
CA ASN A 453 -7.41 14.89 11.58
C ASN A 453 -6.47 13.86 10.91
N THR A 454 -6.57 13.78 9.59
CA THR A 454 -5.84 12.85 8.71
C THR A 454 -4.61 13.47 8.06
N SER A 455 -4.35 14.76 8.27
CA SER A 455 -3.37 15.53 7.49
C SER A 455 -1.93 15.01 7.56
N ARG A 456 -1.55 14.26 8.60
CA ARG A 456 -0.24 13.60 8.67
C ARG A 456 -0.17 12.34 7.81
N LEU A 457 -1.25 11.55 7.79
CA LEU A 457 -1.33 10.31 7.01
C LEU A 457 -1.53 10.60 5.52
N GLU A 458 -2.30 11.63 5.18
CA GLU A 458 -2.55 12.06 3.80
C GLU A 458 -1.28 12.44 3.03
N ARG A 459 -0.18 12.78 3.73
CA ARG A 459 1.12 13.04 3.12
C ARG A 459 1.76 11.80 2.53
N ASP A 460 1.41 10.62 3.04
CA ASP A 460 1.93 9.35 2.53
C ASP A 460 1.05 8.77 1.41
N VAL A 461 -0.14 9.33 1.16
CA VAL A 461 -1.01 8.92 0.04
C VAL A 461 -0.37 9.40 -1.25
N VAL A 462 -0.20 8.50 -2.24
CA VAL A 462 0.43 8.79 -3.54
C VAL A 462 -0.15 10.08 -4.14
N GLY A 463 0.61 11.16 -4.08
CA GLY A 463 0.03 12.50 -3.85
C GLY A 463 -0.49 13.30 -5.06
N SER A 464 -0.59 12.74 -6.27
CA SER A 464 -0.68 13.42 -7.58
C SER A 464 0.67 13.82 -8.16
N VAL A 465 0.82 13.65 -9.48
CA VAL A 465 1.93 14.18 -10.29
C VAL A 465 1.44 15.45 -10.99
N LYS A 466 2.19 16.54 -10.96
CA LYS A 466 1.92 17.69 -11.83
C LYS A 466 2.22 17.26 -13.26
N LEU A 467 1.19 17.23 -14.12
CA LEU A 467 1.31 16.78 -15.50
C LEU A 467 1.10 17.94 -16.49
N ILE A 468 2.06 18.88 -16.50
CA ILE A 468 2.12 19.94 -17.51
C ILE A 468 2.16 19.31 -18.91
N GLY A 469 2.91 18.21 -19.08
CA GLY A 469 2.99 17.49 -20.35
C GLY A 469 1.65 16.96 -20.86
N SER A 470 0.76 16.49 -19.99
CA SER A 470 -0.57 16.00 -20.42
C SER A 470 -1.51 17.14 -20.83
N PHE A 471 -1.39 18.31 -20.21
CA PHE A 471 -2.12 19.50 -20.64
C PHE A 471 -1.67 19.95 -22.03
N TYR A 472 -0.37 20.09 -22.28
CA TYR A 472 0.09 20.48 -23.62
C TYR A 472 -0.07 19.38 -24.67
N ALA A 473 -0.06 18.10 -24.28
CA ALA A 473 -0.47 17.00 -25.15
C ALA A 473 -1.94 17.17 -25.60
N PHE A 474 -2.85 17.56 -24.70
CA PHE A 474 -4.22 17.91 -25.06
C PHE A 474 -4.25 19.09 -26.03
N ILE A 475 -3.61 20.22 -25.69
CA ILE A 475 -3.59 21.43 -26.53
C ILE A 475 -3.13 21.10 -27.96
N LEU A 476 -2.00 20.40 -28.10
CA LEU A 476 -1.45 20.03 -29.41
C LEU A 476 -2.30 18.99 -30.15
N SER A 477 -2.97 18.07 -29.43
CA SER A 477 -3.85 17.06 -30.06
C SER A 477 -5.08 17.64 -30.74
N ARG A 478 -5.42 18.91 -30.47
CA ARG A 478 -6.58 19.58 -31.09
C ARG A 478 -6.32 20.01 -32.53
N SER A 479 -5.07 20.00 -32.98
CA SER A 479 -4.73 20.30 -34.36
C SER A 479 -4.66 19.01 -35.19
N GLU A 480 -5.43 18.95 -36.27
CA GLU A 480 -5.37 17.83 -37.23
C GLU A 480 -4.00 17.70 -37.92
N ARG A 481 -3.16 18.74 -37.82
CA ARG A 481 -1.78 18.75 -38.32
C ARG A 481 -0.80 18.02 -37.40
N VAL A 482 -1.24 17.52 -36.24
CA VAL A 482 -0.38 16.91 -35.22
C VAL A 482 -0.59 15.40 -35.13
N ARG A 483 0.46 14.64 -35.41
CA ARG A 483 0.54 13.21 -35.08
C ARG A 483 1.24 13.01 -33.73
N LEU A 484 0.45 12.97 -32.66
CA LEU A 484 0.96 13.00 -31.29
C LEU A 484 1.46 11.62 -30.80
N THR A 485 2.70 11.57 -30.32
CA THR A 485 3.21 10.45 -29.51
C THR A 485 3.51 10.95 -28.10
N VAL A 486 3.04 10.24 -27.07
CA VAL A 486 3.31 10.59 -25.66
C VAL A 486 4.18 9.53 -24.98
N VAL A 487 5.10 9.99 -24.13
CA VAL A 487 5.90 9.11 -23.26
C VAL A 487 5.19 8.97 -21.91
N ALA A 488 4.68 7.77 -21.61
CA ALA A 488 4.00 7.46 -20.35
C ALA A 488 4.78 6.38 -19.59
N ARG A 489 5.50 6.75 -18.52
CA ARG A 489 6.27 5.80 -17.70
C ARG A 489 5.39 5.03 -16.72
N SER A 490 4.84 5.74 -15.73
CA SER A 490 4.01 5.17 -14.65
C SER A 490 2.54 4.99 -15.03
N ASN A 491 2.14 5.42 -16.23
CA ASN A 491 0.74 5.54 -16.65
C ASN A 491 0.46 4.84 -17.98
N TYR A 492 1.43 4.08 -18.48
CA TYR A 492 1.42 3.52 -19.83
C TYR A 492 0.13 2.76 -20.13
N GLU A 493 -0.22 1.77 -19.30
CA GLU A 493 -1.37 0.90 -19.58
C GLU A 493 -2.69 1.68 -19.58
N SER A 494 -2.88 2.58 -18.61
CA SER A 494 -4.08 3.41 -18.54
C SER A 494 -4.20 4.34 -19.75
N VAL A 495 -3.11 5.05 -20.09
CA VAL A 495 -3.12 6.02 -21.21
C VAL A 495 -3.25 5.31 -22.55
N LYS A 496 -2.61 4.15 -22.73
CA LYS A 496 -2.71 3.34 -23.95
C LYS A 496 -4.11 2.79 -24.16
N LYS A 497 -4.76 2.29 -23.09
CA LYS A 497 -6.08 1.68 -23.16
C LYS A 497 -7.22 2.72 -23.22
N ASN A 498 -7.13 3.76 -22.40
CA ASN A 498 -8.25 4.66 -22.12
C ASN A 498 -8.02 6.10 -22.60
N GLY A 499 -6.85 6.41 -23.17
CA GLY A 499 -6.47 7.78 -23.49
C GLY A 499 -6.24 8.63 -22.23
N ILE A 500 -6.24 9.94 -22.40
CA ILE A 500 -6.11 10.92 -21.32
C ILE A 500 -7.42 11.68 -21.19
N LEU A 501 -7.98 11.71 -19.99
CA LEU A 501 -9.12 12.55 -19.62
C LEU A 501 -8.63 13.85 -18.99
N LEU A 502 -8.84 14.97 -19.66
CA LEU A 502 -8.59 16.32 -19.13
C LEU A 502 -9.91 16.92 -18.61
N LYS A 503 -9.92 17.32 -17.34
CA LYS A 503 -10.99 18.11 -16.71
C LYS A 503 -10.48 19.52 -16.46
N SER A 504 -10.81 20.45 -17.35
CA SER A 504 -10.27 21.80 -17.36
C SER A 504 -11.31 22.85 -17.01
N GLN A 505 -10.96 23.79 -16.11
CA GLN A 505 -11.80 24.94 -15.81
C GLN A 505 -11.89 25.95 -16.96
N ASN A 506 -10.91 25.96 -17.87
CA ASN A 506 -10.88 26.86 -19.04
C ASN A 506 -11.41 26.18 -20.31
N HIS A 507 -11.20 24.87 -20.45
CA HIS A 507 -11.47 24.14 -21.69
C HIS A 507 -12.66 23.18 -21.62
N GLY A 508 -13.17 22.87 -20.43
CA GLY A 508 -14.18 21.83 -20.22
C GLY A 508 -13.58 20.43 -20.04
N GLU A 509 -14.41 19.40 -20.15
CA GLU A 509 -14.00 18.00 -20.01
C GLU A 509 -13.77 17.35 -21.39
N HIS A 510 -12.59 16.77 -21.61
CA HIS A 510 -12.17 16.19 -22.88
C HIS A 510 -11.42 14.88 -22.66
N ARG A 511 -11.77 13.84 -23.43
CA ARG A 511 -10.95 12.63 -23.54
C ARG A 511 -10.29 12.60 -24.90
N PHE A 512 -8.98 12.42 -24.94
CA PHE A 512 -8.22 12.31 -26.19
C PHE A 512 -7.27 11.13 -26.17
N TYR A 513 -6.96 10.62 -27.36
CA TYR A 513 -6.10 9.46 -27.57
C TYR A 513 -4.89 9.88 -28.39
N PRO A 514 -3.68 9.87 -27.81
CA PRO A 514 -2.45 10.01 -28.58
C PRO A 514 -2.36 8.91 -29.65
N GLN A 515 -1.79 9.23 -30.82
CA GLN A 515 -1.57 8.25 -31.88
C GLN A 515 -0.74 7.06 -31.37
N ASN A 516 0.31 7.37 -30.61
CA ASN A 516 1.16 6.37 -29.98
C ASN A 516 1.40 6.72 -28.51
N VAL A 517 1.53 5.67 -27.69
CA VAL A 517 1.92 5.76 -26.29
C VAL A 517 3.12 4.83 -26.10
N ILE A 518 4.24 5.39 -25.64
CA ILE A 518 5.51 4.66 -25.46
C ILE A 518 5.99 4.80 -24.01
N ARG A 519 6.79 3.86 -23.50
CA ARG A 519 7.34 3.95 -22.13
C ARG A 519 8.63 4.77 -22.10
N SER A 520 9.39 4.71 -23.18
CA SER A 520 10.70 5.36 -23.32
C SER A 520 10.90 5.95 -24.73
N PRO A 521 11.62 7.09 -24.86
CA PRO A 521 12.06 7.61 -26.16
C PRO A 521 12.83 6.59 -27.01
N ASN A 522 13.45 5.57 -26.41
CA ASN A 522 14.17 4.52 -27.13
C ASN A 522 13.27 3.59 -27.95
N GLU A 523 11.96 3.58 -27.74
CA GLU A 523 11.00 2.78 -28.52
C GLU A 523 10.67 3.41 -29.88
N VAL A 524 11.12 4.64 -30.11
CA VAL A 524 10.83 5.41 -31.31
C VAL A 524 11.66 4.89 -32.48
N LYS A 525 11.00 4.65 -33.62
CA LYS A 525 11.63 4.14 -34.85
C LYS A 525 12.04 5.23 -35.85
N ALA A 526 11.51 6.44 -35.69
CA ALA A 526 11.75 7.57 -36.60
C ALA A 526 11.75 8.90 -35.82
N PRO A 527 12.58 9.88 -36.20
CA PRO A 527 12.65 11.17 -35.54
C PRO A 527 11.34 11.97 -35.68
N PHE A 528 11.17 12.98 -34.82
CA PHE A 528 10.03 13.89 -34.86
C PHE A 528 10.41 15.28 -35.38
N ASP A 529 9.45 15.99 -35.96
CA ASP A 529 9.62 17.41 -36.32
C ASP A 529 9.74 18.29 -35.07
N TYR A 530 8.97 17.96 -34.02
CA TYR A 530 9.01 18.62 -32.72
C TYR A 530 9.13 17.60 -31.58
N VAL A 531 10.03 17.87 -30.64
CA VAL A 531 10.15 17.12 -29.38
C VAL A 531 9.88 18.06 -28.21
N VAL A 532 8.75 17.87 -27.54
CA VAL A 532 8.29 18.73 -26.44
C VAL A 532 8.72 18.16 -25.08
N CYS A 533 9.61 18.86 -24.40
CA CYS A 533 10.11 18.53 -23.07
C CYS A 533 9.30 19.28 -22.01
N ALA A 534 8.30 18.61 -21.43
CA ALA A 534 7.44 19.16 -20.37
C ALA A 534 7.53 18.41 -19.02
N HIS A 535 8.56 17.58 -18.86
CA HIS A 535 8.87 16.89 -17.62
C HIS A 535 9.74 17.78 -16.72
N LYS A 536 9.85 17.42 -15.44
CA LYS A 536 10.68 18.14 -14.47
C LYS A 536 12.15 18.17 -14.90
N ALA A 537 12.78 19.35 -14.83
CA ALA A 537 14.18 19.55 -15.22
C ALA A 537 15.14 19.04 -14.14
N ILE A 538 15.27 17.71 -14.07
CA ILE A 538 16.13 17.00 -13.13
C ILE A 538 17.12 16.20 -13.98
N ASP A 539 18.42 16.45 -13.81
CA ASP A 539 19.48 15.76 -14.56
C ASP A 539 19.34 15.91 -16.09
N GLN A 540 19.47 17.16 -16.55
CA GLN A 540 19.22 17.53 -17.95
C GLN A 540 20.20 16.89 -18.93
N ASP A 541 21.44 16.66 -18.54
CA ASP A 541 22.43 16.00 -19.40
C ASP A 541 21.99 14.58 -19.75
N THR A 542 21.52 13.81 -18.75
CA THR A 542 20.98 12.47 -18.97
C THR A 542 19.71 12.50 -19.84
N VAL A 543 18.84 13.49 -19.64
CA VAL A 543 17.63 13.66 -20.46
C VAL A 543 17.98 13.93 -21.92
N ALA A 544 18.85 14.91 -22.19
CA ALA A 544 19.27 15.26 -23.54
C ALA A 544 19.87 14.04 -24.26
N SER A 545 20.72 13.27 -23.56
CA SER A 545 21.31 12.03 -24.08
C SER A 545 20.25 10.98 -24.45
N ARG A 546 19.22 10.79 -23.62
CA ARG A 546 18.13 9.82 -23.87
C ARG A 546 17.23 10.19 -25.05
N LEU A 547 17.21 11.45 -25.48
CA LEU A 547 16.39 11.89 -26.62
C LEU A 547 17.06 11.65 -27.98
N ARG A 548 18.32 11.19 -28.02
CA ARG A 548 19.03 10.90 -29.28
C ARG A 548 18.23 10.10 -30.32
N PRO A 549 17.45 9.05 -29.96
CA PRO A 549 16.65 8.30 -30.95
C PRO A 549 15.51 9.12 -31.58
N THR A 550 15.13 10.24 -30.97
CA THR A 550 13.95 11.03 -31.32
C THR A 550 14.27 12.34 -32.05
N VAL A 551 15.54 12.76 -32.03
CA VAL A 551 15.99 14.09 -32.49
C VAL A 551 17.00 13.93 -33.64
N LYS A 552 16.82 14.71 -34.71
CA LYS A 552 17.80 14.95 -35.78
C LYS A 552 18.09 16.45 -35.91
N ASP A 553 19.02 16.80 -36.82
CA ASP A 553 19.38 18.19 -37.13
C ASP A 553 18.14 19.04 -37.49
N GLU A 554 17.13 18.44 -38.14
CA GLU A 554 15.90 19.14 -38.54
C GLU A 554 14.84 19.25 -37.44
N THR A 555 14.99 18.50 -36.35
CA THR A 555 14.04 18.49 -35.23
C THR A 555 14.11 19.79 -34.45
N THR A 556 12.95 20.32 -34.07
CA THR A 556 12.83 21.45 -33.13
C THR A 556 12.56 20.93 -31.72
N ILE A 557 13.39 21.32 -30.77
CA ILE A 557 13.22 20.95 -29.35
C ILE A 557 12.45 22.08 -28.67
N VAL A 558 11.35 21.74 -27.99
CA VAL A 558 10.53 22.71 -27.25
C VAL A 558 10.68 22.45 -25.76
N ILE A 559 11.15 23.44 -25.01
CA ILE A 559 11.49 23.29 -23.59
C ILE A 559 10.46 24.01 -22.72
N ILE A 560 9.50 23.25 -22.20
CA ILE A 560 8.46 23.70 -21.27
C ILE A 560 8.83 23.27 -19.85
N GLN A 561 9.97 23.78 -19.38
CA GLN A 561 10.55 23.41 -18.08
C GLN A 561 10.91 24.66 -17.27
N ASN A 562 10.80 24.55 -15.95
CA ASN A 562 11.20 25.62 -15.03
C ASN A 562 12.72 25.76 -14.97
N GLY A 563 13.18 26.93 -14.50
CA GLY A 563 14.60 27.22 -14.29
C GLY A 563 15.23 27.98 -15.45
N VAL A 564 16.53 28.20 -15.35
CA VAL A 564 17.38 28.81 -16.38
C VAL A 564 18.58 27.91 -16.65
N GLY A 565 19.17 28.03 -17.85
CA GLY A 565 20.32 27.24 -18.28
C GLY A 565 20.00 25.81 -18.70
N ASN A 566 18.74 25.42 -18.67
CA ASN A 566 18.26 24.11 -19.08
C ASN A 566 18.31 23.91 -20.58
N GLU A 567 18.51 24.95 -21.39
CA GLU A 567 18.74 24.87 -22.83
C GLU A 567 20.16 24.36 -23.19
N GLU A 568 21.15 24.64 -22.35
CA GLU A 568 22.57 24.36 -22.64
C GLU A 568 22.86 22.87 -22.89
N PRO A 569 22.35 21.91 -22.08
CA PRO A 569 22.56 20.48 -22.33
C PRO A 569 21.97 19.99 -23.65
N PHE A 570 20.80 20.52 -24.05
CA PHE A 570 20.19 20.20 -25.34
C PHE A 570 21.00 20.78 -26.49
N ARG A 571 21.48 22.02 -26.37
CA ARG A 571 22.34 22.66 -27.40
C ARG A 571 23.66 21.90 -27.56
N ALA A 572 24.28 21.47 -26.46
CA ALA A 572 25.51 20.68 -26.48
C ALA A 572 25.30 19.32 -27.16
N GLN A 573 24.16 18.67 -26.91
CA GLN A 573 23.85 17.36 -27.48
C GLN A 573 23.34 17.43 -28.92
N PHE A 574 22.66 18.52 -29.30
CA PHE A 574 22.01 18.73 -30.60
C PHE A 574 22.37 20.10 -31.18
N PRO A 575 23.61 20.29 -31.67
CA PRO A 575 24.14 21.60 -32.02
C PRO A 575 23.41 22.29 -33.18
N LYS A 576 22.76 21.52 -34.06
CA LYS A 576 22.06 22.04 -35.25
C LYS A 576 20.53 22.12 -35.14
N SER A 577 19.96 21.59 -34.06
CA SER A 577 18.50 21.64 -33.86
C SER A 577 18.06 23.05 -33.46
N SER A 578 16.84 23.47 -33.83
CA SER A 578 16.25 24.68 -33.27
C SER A 578 15.74 24.42 -31.86
N ILE A 579 15.82 25.42 -30.98
CA ILE A 579 15.29 25.32 -29.61
C ILE A 579 14.27 26.43 -29.40
N ILE A 580 13.03 26.05 -29.12
CA ILE A 580 11.98 26.94 -28.62
C ILE A 580 11.99 26.83 -27.10
N THR A 581 12.29 27.92 -26.42
CA THR A 581 12.30 27.98 -24.96
C THR A 581 10.98 28.58 -24.46
N CYS A 582 10.50 28.12 -23.30
CA CYS A 582 9.18 28.50 -22.83
C CYS A 582 9.14 28.82 -21.32
N VAL A 583 8.27 29.76 -20.95
CA VAL A 583 7.81 30.00 -19.58
C VAL A 583 6.33 29.69 -19.52
N THR A 584 5.89 28.85 -18.57
CA THR A 584 4.48 28.45 -18.42
C THR A 584 3.93 28.69 -17.02
N TRP A 585 2.68 29.11 -16.92
CA TRP A 585 1.94 29.34 -15.68
C TRP A 585 0.69 28.44 -15.60
N VAL A 586 0.89 27.14 -15.83
CA VAL A 586 -0.19 26.15 -15.88
C VAL A 586 -0.41 25.45 -14.53
N GLY A 587 -1.66 25.45 -14.06
CA GLY A 587 -2.11 24.71 -12.88
C GLY A 587 -2.75 23.38 -13.26
N ALA A 588 -1.96 22.32 -13.42
CA ALA A 588 -2.47 20.97 -13.73
C ALA A 588 -1.96 19.91 -12.74
N THR A 589 -2.87 19.03 -12.29
CA THR A 589 -2.59 17.91 -11.38
C THR A 589 -3.23 16.64 -11.89
N GLN A 590 -2.54 15.51 -11.70
CA GLN A 590 -3.11 14.22 -12.00
C GLN A 590 -3.86 13.65 -10.79
N THR A 591 -5.15 13.38 -10.94
CA THR A 591 -5.96 12.82 -9.84
C THR A 591 -6.00 11.30 -9.86
N SER A 592 -5.88 10.64 -11.01
CA SER A 592 -5.75 9.18 -11.10
C SER A 592 -5.05 8.80 -12.42
N PRO A 593 -4.63 7.54 -12.63
CA PRO A 593 -3.96 7.15 -13.86
C PRO A 593 -4.75 7.54 -15.12
N GLY A 594 -4.19 8.42 -15.95
CA GLY A 594 -4.86 8.95 -17.16
C GLY A 594 -5.87 10.10 -16.95
N VAL A 595 -6.08 10.59 -15.72
CA VAL A 595 -7.01 11.71 -15.43
C VAL A 595 -6.27 12.95 -14.93
N VAL A 596 -6.43 14.06 -15.64
CA VAL A 596 -5.77 15.34 -15.36
C VAL A 596 -6.82 16.39 -15.01
N GLN A 597 -6.63 17.09 -13.90
CA GLN A 597 -7.41 18.24 -13.48
C GLN A 597 -6.61 19.52 -13.75
N HIS A 598 -7.20 20.46 -14.47
CA HIS A 598 -6.60 21.74 -14.84
C HIS A 598 -7.43 22.90 -14.27
N THR A 599 -6.76 23.83 -13.58
CA THR A 599 -7.38 25.01 -12.94
C THR A 599 -7.54 26.17 -13.93
N LYS A 600 -7.97 27.34 -13.47
CA LYS A 600 -7.99 28.56 -14.30
C LYS A 600 -6.60 29.11 -14.63
N SER A 601 -5.54 28.67 -13.93
CA SER A 601 -4.18 29.16 -14.14
C SER A 601 -3.61 28.60 -15.43
N GLU A 602 -3.56 29.44 -16.46
CA GLU A 602 -3.08 29.10 -17.79
C GLU A 602 -2.50 30.35 -18.47
N ASP A 603 -1.20 30.34 -18.71
CA ASP A 603 -0.52 31.33 -19.54
C ASP A 603 0.84 30.77 -19.99
N MET A 604 1.39 31.28 -21.09
CA MET A 604 2.66 30.80 -21.64
C MET A 604 3.37 31.88 -22.44
N GLN A 605 4.68 31.99 -22.27
CA GLN A 605 5.56 32.77 -23.14
C GLN A 605 6.47 31.81 -23.90
N ILE A 606 6.62 32.00 -25.21
CA ILE A 606 7.49 31.21 -26.09
C ILE A 606 8.38 32.10 -26.94
N GLY A 607 9.54 31.58 -27.31
CA GLY A 607 10.45 32.24 -28.25
C GLY A 607 11.67 31.37 -28.52
N LEU A 608 12.57 31.87 -29.37
CA LEU A 608 13.75 31.13 -29.76
C LEU A 608 14.85 31.22 -28.70
N PHE A 609 15.59 30.13 -28.53
CA PHE A 609 16.93 30.15 -27.99
C PHE A 609 17.90 30.10 -29.18
N PRO A 610 18.40 31.27 -29.64
CA PRO A 610 18.99 31.41 -30.98
C PRO A 610 20.11 30.42 -31.24
N ASN A 611 20.15 29.87 -32.45
CA ASN A 611 21.24 29.04 -32.92
C ASN A 611 22.04 29.76 -34.01
N PRO A 612 23.29 30.17 -33.74
CA PRO A 612 24.10 30.85 -34.77
C PRO A 612 24.44 29.95 -35.97
N THR A 613 24.24 28.63 -35.85
CA THR A 613 24.52 27.66 -36.93
C THR A 613 23.32 27.33 -37.80
N VAL A 614 22.13 27.86 -37.49
CA VAL A 614 20.89 27.63 -38.24
C VAL A 614 20.41 28.95 -38.81
N ASP A 615 19.87 28.91 -40.02
CA ASP A 615 19.28 30.09 -40.65
C ASP A 615 18.15 30.67 -39.78
N ALA A 616 18.25 31.96 -39.44
CA ALA A 616 17.29 32.62 -38.56
C ALA A 616 15.86 32.62 -39.12
N SER A 617 15.71 32.69 -40.45
CA SER A 617 14.38 32.61 -41.09
C SER A 617 13.75 31.22 -40.93
N LEU A 618 14.56 30.16 -40.94
CA LEU A 618 14.11 28.80 -40.67
C LEU A 618 13.69 28.62 -39.21
N GLU A 619 14.47 29.15 -38.25
CA GLU A 619 14.11 29.11 -36.84
C GLU A 619 12.79 29.84 -36.59
N GLN A 620 12.61 31.02 -37.21
CA GLN A 620 11.38 31.79 -37.10
C GLN A 620 10.18 31.01 -37.66
N ARG A 621 10.30 30.41 -38.86
CA ARG A 621 9.24 29.56 -39.43
C ARG A 621 8.85 28.40 -38.51
N ARG A 622 9.81 27.78 -37.82
CA ARG A 622 9.57 26.70 -36.85
C ARG A 622 8.86 27.21 -35.60
N LEU A 623 9.21 28.40 -35.11
CA LEU A 623 8.50 29.06 -34.01
C LEU A 623 7.05 29.41 -34.41
N ASP A 624 6.86 30.03 -35.57
CA ASP A 624 5.54 30.43 -36.07
C ASP A 624 4.63 29.22 -36.28
N LEU A 625 5.18 28.11 -36.80
CA LEU A 625 4.46 26.86 -36.92
C LEU A 625 4.01 26.34 -35.55
N PHE A 626 4.90 26.30 -34.56
CA PHE A 626 4.54 25.85 -33.21
C PHE A 626 3.51 26.77 -32.54
N ALA A 627 3.66 28.09 -32.69
CA ALA A 627 2.69 29.08 -32.23
C ALA A 627 1.31 28.84 -32.84
N SER A 628 1.23 28.56 -34.15
CA SER A 628 -0.05 28.26 -34.81
C SER A 628 -0.73 26.99 -34.27
N LEU A 629 0.05 26.03 -33.75
CA LEU A 629 -0.51 24.82 -33.11
C LEU A 629 -1.10 25.16 -31.74
N LEU A 630 -0.45 26.01 -30.96
CA LEU A 630 -0.97 26.48 -29.67
C LEU A 630 -2.24 27.32 -29.84
N GLU A 631 -2.28 28.19 -30.86
CA GLU A 631 -3.45 28.99 -31.20
C GLU A 631 -4.66 28.12 -31.55
N GLN A 632 -4.47 27.10 -32.39
CA GLN A 632 -5.51 26.11 -32.69
C GLN A 632 -5.94 25.31 -31.46
N GLY A 633 -5.00 25.03 -30.56
CA GLY A 633 -5.27 24.40 -29.26
C GLY A 633 -6.05 25.28 -28.28
N LYS A 634 -6.20 26.57 -28.59
CA LYS A 634 -6.88 27.62 -27.81
C LYS A 634 -6.26 27.87 -26.44
N THR A 635 -4.97 27.60 -26.28
CA THR A 635 -4.26 27.99 -25.04
C THR A 635 -3.90 29.47 -25.09
N ARG A 636 -3.87 30.13 -23.93
CA ARG A 636 -3.30 31.48 -23.83
C ARG A 636 -1.78 31.40 -23.95
N PHE A 637 -1.19 32.18 -24.86
CA PHE A 637 0.26 32.32 -24.98
C PHE A 637 0.67 33.66 -25.60
N GLN A 638 1.96 34.00 -25.51
CA GLN A 638 2.60 35.11 -26.22
C GLN A 638 3.91 34.64 -26.85
N VAL A 639 4.24 35.18 -28.03
CA VAL A 639 5.55 35.02 -28.66
C VAL A 639 6.40 36.24 -28.32
N LEU A 640 7.63 36.02 -27.83
CA LEU A 640 8.52 37.08 -27.38
C LEU A 640 9.93 36.89 -27.96
N ASP A 641 10.57 38.01 -28.28
CA ASP A 641 11.95 38.02 -28.79
C ASP A 641 12.98 37.79 -27.67
N ASP A 642 12.78 38.40 -26.51
CA ASP A 642 13.65 38.25 -25.33
C ASP A 642 13.07 37.24 -24.33
N MET A 643 13.21 35.96 -24.67
CA MET A 643 12.80 34.89 -23.77
C MET A 643 13.70 34.75 -22.55
N GLN A 644 14.98 35.11 -22.63
CA GLN A 644 15.89 34.96 -21.49
C GLN A 644 15.47 35.87 -20.34
N ARG A 645 15.06 37.11 -20.63
CA ARG A 645 14.45 37.98 -19.61
C ARG A 645 13.27 37.32 -18.91
N GLN A 646 12.31 36.79 -19.65
CA GLN A 646 11.13 36.12 -19.07
C GLN A 646 11.49 34.90 -18.21
N ARG A 647 12.46 34.09 -18.64
CA ARG A 647 12.93 32.94 -17.86
C ARG A 647 13.55 33.39 -16.54
N TRP A 648 14.41 34.40 -16.58
CA TRP A 648 15.06 34.93 -15.39
C TRP A 648 14.07 35.62 -14.45
N GLU A 649 13.11 36.40 -14.95
CA GLU A 649 12.03 36.99 -14.15
C GLU A 649 11.27 35.90 -13.37
N LYS A 650 10.94 34.79 -14.05
CA LYS A 650 10.32 33.63 -13.40
C LYS A 650 11.25 32.92 -12.41
N VAL A 651 12.55 32.88 -12.67
CA VAL A 651 13.52 32.27 -11.75
C VAL A 651 13.69 33.11 -10.50
N VAL A 652 13.57 34.43 -10.55
CA VAL A 652 13.51 35.27 -9.34
C VAL A 652 12.33 34.85 -8.45
N TRP A 653 11.15 34.64 -9.05
CA TRP A 653 9.97 34.11 -8.34
C TRP A 653 10.21 32.71 -7.78
N ASN A 654 10.69 31.78 -8.61
CA ASN A 654 10.90 30.39 -8.23
C ASN A 654 12.00 30.27 -7.17
N ALA A 655 13.12 30.96 -7.31
CA ALA A 655 14.22 30.92 -6.35
C ALA A 655 13.72 31.34 -4.97
N ALA A 656 12.90 32.39 -4.86
CA ALA A 656 12.28 32.78 -3.60
C ALA A 656 11.27 31.73 -3.10
N TRP A 657 10.16 31.52 -3.82
CA TRP A 657 9.03 30.78 -3.26
C TRP A 657 9.24 29.27 -3.29
N ASN A 658 9.89 28.73 -4.32
CA ASN A 658 10.15 27.29 -4.36
C ASN A 658 11.11 26.89 -3.24
N SER A 659 12.18 27.65 -2.99
CA SER A 659 13.15 27.31 -1.95
C SER A 659 12.58 27.51 -0.54
N LEU A 660 12.01 28.68 -0.24
CA LEU A 660 11.61 29.06 1.11
C LEU A 660 10.44 28.22 1.61
N THR A 661 9.43 27.99 0.77
CA THR A 661 8.31 27.11 1.14
C THR A 661 8.75 25.65 1.26
N THR A 662 9.79 25.23 0.53
CA THR A 662 10.36 23.87 0.64
C THR A 662 11.17 23.68 1.91
N LEU A 663 12.01 24.63 2.27
CA LEU A 663 12.82 24.53 3.50
C LEU A 663 11.96 24.59 4.76
N THR A 664 10.94 25.45 4.75
CA THR A 664 10.14 25.74 5.96
C THR A 664 8.88 24.90 6.07
N MET A 665 8.45 24.26 4.98
CA MET A 665 7.14 23.62 4.85
C MET A 665 5.93 24.55 5.08
N LEU A 666 6.14 25.87 5.15
CA LEU A 666 5.09 26.89 5.21
C LEU A 666 4.60 27.27 3.81
N ASP A 667 3.36 27.76 3.71
CA ASP A 667 2.93 28.50 2.52
C ASP A 667 3.53 29.91 2.48
N THR A 668 3.44 30.59 1.34
CA THR A 668 4.05 31.91 1.12
C THR A 668 3.62 32.96 2.15
N GLN A 669 2.34 33.00 2.51
CA GLN A 669 1.80 34.01 3.44
C GLN A 669 2.15 33.69 4.90
N SER A 670 2.19 32.40 5.26
CA SER A 670 2.66 31.96 6.57
C SER A 670 4.16 32.20 6.74
N TRP A 671 4.97 32.00 5.70
CA TRP A 671 6.39 32.34 5.71
C TRP A 671 6.62 33.84 5.92
N LEU A 672 5.97 34.70 5.14
CA LEU A 672 6.15 36.16 5.24
C LEU A 672 5.76 36.72 6.61
N ARG A 673 4.83 36.06 7.32
CA ARG A 673 4.39 36.43 8.68
C ARG A 673 5.16 35.73 9.79
N SER A 674 6.07 34.82 9.45
CA SER A 674 6.74 33.97 10.46
C SER A 674 7.75 34.73 11.33
N SER A 675 8.37 35.78 10.79
CA SER A 675 9.29 36.65 11.53
C SER A 675 9.44 38.02 10.85
N ALA A 676 9.96 38.99 11.59
CA ALA A 676 10.32 40.30 11.03
C ALA A 676 11.37 40.22 9.91
N ASP A 677 12.18 39.14 9.89
CA ASP A 677 13.27 38.92 8.94
C ASP A 677 12.85 38.15 7.67
N ALA A 678 11.67 37.53 7.66
CA ALA A 678 11.23 36.68 6.55
C ALA A 678 11.11 37.47 5.24
N THR A 679 10.48 38.63 5.26
CA THR A 679 10.37 39.52 4.09
C THR A 679 11.75 40.06 3.67
N PRO A 680 12.57 40.68 4.55
CA PRO A 680 13.93 41.11 4.20
C PRO A 680 14.79 40.00 3.57
N LEU A 681 14.77 38.78 4.11
CA LEU A 681 15.50 37.65 3.54
C LEU A 681 15.01 37.31 2.13
N THR A 682 13.69 37.28 1.93
CA THR A 682 13.07 37.01 0.62
C THR A 682 13.51 38.04 -0.42
N LEU A 683 13.49 39.32 -0.06
CA LEU A 683 13.90 40.42 -0.95
C LEU A 683 15.39 40.35 -1.29
N ARG A 684 16.26 40.04 -0.32
CA ARG A 684 17.71 39.85 -0.56
C ARG A 684 17.98 38.68 -1.51
N LEU A 685 17.29 37.56 -1.32
CA LEU A 685 17.40 36.41 -2.23
C LEU A 685 16.99 36.78 -3.66
N MET A 686 15.84 37.47 -3.83
CA MET A 686 15.40 37.93 -5.16
C MET A 686 16.41 38.89 -5.78
N ARG A 687 16.96 39.80 -4.99
CA ARG A 687 17.97 40.79 -5.42
C ARG A 687 19.24 40.10 -5.92
N GLU A 688 19.80 39.17 -5.17
CA GLU A 688 21.01 38.43 -5.57
C GLU A 688 20.78 37.66 -6.88
N VAL A 689 19.61 37.04 -7.07
CA VAL A 689 19.27 36.35 -8.33
C VAL A 689 19.17 37.34 -9.50
N ILE A 690 18.59 38.54 -9.28
CA ILE A 690 18.57 39.61 -10.30
C ILE A 690 19.99 40.06 -10.63
N ASP A 691 20.85 40.27 -9.64
CA ASP A 691 22.23 40.71 -9.85
C ASP A 691 23.00 39.73 -10.73
N VAL A 692 22.86 38.42 -10.46
CA VAL A 692 23.44 37.36 -11.30
C VAL A 692 22.86 37.39 -12.71
N GLY A 693 21.53 37.53 -12.87
CA GLY A 693 20.89 37.60 -14.18
C GLY A 693 21.35 38.81 -15.01
N ARG A 694 21.49 39.98 -14.38
CA ARG A 694 22.07 41.18 -15.02
C ARG A 694 23.50 40.93 -15.47
N ARG A 695 24.31 40.23 -14.67
CA ARG A 695 25.68 39.86 -15.05
C ARG A 695 25.74 38.84 -16.19
N CYS A 696 24.71 38.01 -16.34
CA CYS A 696 24.51 37.14 -17.51
C CYS A 696 24.07 37.91 -18.77
N GLY A 697 23.97 39.25 -18.73
CA GLY A 697 23.56 40.07 -19.87
C GLY A 697 22.05 40.20 -20.05
N VAL A 698 21.26 39.82 -19.04
CA VAL A 698 19.79 39.89 -19.09
C VAL A 698 19.31 41.22 -18.49
N ALA A 699 18.46 41.94 -19.22
CA ALA A 699 17.95 43.26 -18.81
C ALA A 699 16.86 43.15 -17.71
N LEU A 700 17.27 42.75 -16.50
CA LEU A 700 16.39 42.67 -15.33
C LEU A 700 16.40 43.96 -14.53
N GLU A 701 15.21 44.45 -14.20
CA GLU A 701 15.01 45.62 -13.34
C GLU A 701 14.72 45.24 -11.90
N TYR A 702 15.19 46.06 -10.95
CA TYR A 702 14.95 45.79 -9.53
C TYR A 702 13.51 46.05 -9.08
N THR A 703 12.77 46.86 -9.83
CA THR A 703 11.32 47.08 -9.65
C THR A 703 10.52 45.79 -9.81
N LEU A 704 11.08 44.76 -10.45
CA LEU A 704 10.50 43.42 -10.51
C LEU A 704 10.21 42.86 -9.12
N ILE A 705 11.08 43.11 -8.14
CA ILE A 705 10.91 42.60 -6.77
C ILE A 705 9.58 43.11 -6.18
N ASP A 706 9.30 44.40 -6.36
CA ASP A 706 8.07 45.02 -5.86
C ASP A 706 6.83 44.49 -6.59
N GLU A 707 6.94 44.22 -7.88
CA GLU A 707 5.88 43.58 -8.66
C GLU A 707 5.59 42.15 -8.16
N LEU A 708 6.62 41.32 -8.02
CA LEU A 708 6.48 39.95 -7.53
C LEU A 708 5.93 39.91 -6.10
N LEU A 709 6.37 40.84 -5.23
CA LEU A 709 5.87 40.92 -3.86
C LEU A 709 4.40 41.38 -3.81
N ARG A 710 4.00 42.34 -4.64
CA ARG A 710 2.58 42.72 -4.78
C ARG A 710 1.74 41.54 -5.27
N ASN A 711 2.22 40.81 -6.28
CA ASN A 711 1.52 39.66 -6.85
C ASN A 711 1.31 38.55 -5.81
N ILE A 712 2.33 38.20 -5.01
CA ILE A 712 2.16 37.15 -4.00
C ILE A 712 1.25 37.58 -2.85
N ASN A 713 1.28 38.86 -2.45
CA ASN A 713 0.43 39.39 -1.37
C ASN A 713 -1.03 39.52 -1.78
N ALA A 714 -1.32 39.64 -3.08
CA ALA A 714 -2.67 39.58 -3.62
C ALA A 714 -3.23 38.15 -3.66
N MET A 715 -2.39 37.13 -3.48
CA MET A 715 -2.78 35.72 -3.48
C MET A 715 -2.99 35.19 -2.06
N PRO A 716 -3.87 34.20 -1.86
CA PRO A 716 -3.89 33.44 -0.62
C PRO A 716 -2.54 32.72 -0.40
N GLY A 717 -2.31 32.23 0.82
CA GLY A 717 -1.16 31.38 1.12
C GLY A 717 -1.09 30.18 0.18
N ILE A 718 -0.04 30.10 -0.65
CA ILE A 718 0.17 29.00 -1.58
C ILE A 718 1.44 28.22 -1.27
N GLY A 719 1.39 26.91 -1.49
CA GLY A 719 2.57 26.06 -1.54
C GLY A 719 3.19 26.03 -2.94
N SER A 720 4.50 25.81 -3.02
CA SER A 720 5.21 25.76 -4.30
C SER A 720 5.23 24.37 -4.94
N SER A 721 5.62 24.31 -6.22
CA SER A 721 5.80 23.03 -6.91
C SER A 721 6.92 22.20 -6.31
N MET A 722 8.04 22.82 -5.95
CA MET A 722 9.17 22.17 -5.29
C MET A 722 8.80 21.66 -3.89
N GLN A 723 7.99 22.43 -3.14
CA GLN A 723 7.49 21.98 -1.83
C GLN A 723 6.60 20.75 -1.98
N THR A 724 5.77 20.70 -3.03
CA THR A 724 4.96 19.51 -3.34
C THR A 724 5.85 18.30 -3.62
N ASP A 725 6.91 18.47 -4.40
CA ASP A 725 7.85 17.39 -4.70
C ASP A 725 8.58 16.92 -3.42
N CYS A 726 9.01 17.85 -2.56
CA CYS A 726 9.59 17.52 -1.26
C CYS A 726 8.63 16.76 -0.33
N LYS A 727 7.36 17.19 -0.25
CA LYS A 727 6.33 16.51 0.56
C LYS A 727 6.08 15.08 0.09
N ASN A 728 6.17 14.85 -1.23
CA ASN A 728 5.93 13.56 -1.86
C ASN A 728 7.20 12.70 -2.01
N GLY A 729 8.33 13.12 -1.43
CA GLY A 729 9.60 12.37 -1.52
C GLY A 729 10.18 12.27 -2.93
N ARG A 730 9.88 13.23 -3.81
CA ARG A 730 10.34 13.22 -5.21
C ARG A 730 11.57 14.13 -5.40
N PRO A 731 12.42 13.85 -6.40
CA PRO A 731 13.53 14.74 -6.70
C PRO A 731 13.04 16.11 -7.17
N MET A 732 13.80 17.15 -6.83
CA MET A 732 13.43 18.56 -7.02
C MET A 732 14.27 19.23 -8.11
N GLU A 733 13.73 20.28 -8.72
CA GLU A 733 14.38 21.09 -9.77
C GLU A 733 15.43 22.08 -9.19
N VAL A 734 16.25 21.62 -8.25
CA VAL A 734 17.22 22.46 -7.53
C VAL A 734 18.27 23.03 -8.47
N ASP A 735 18.79 22.20 -9.38
CA ASP A 735 19.96 22.53 -10.20
C ASP A 735 19.69 23.64 -11.22
N VAL A 736 18.45 23.81 -11.68
CA VAL A 736 18.05 24.81 -12.68
C VAL A 736 17.38 26.04 -12.08
N ILE A 737 16.87 25.96 -10.84
CA ILE A 737 16.23 27.10 -10.15
C ILE A 737 17.21 27.85 -9.25
N LEU A 738 18.04 27.13 -8.50
CA LEU A 738 19.04 27.71 -7.58
C LEU A 738 20.46 27.44 -8.07
N GLY A 739 20.70 26.22 -8.55
CA GLY A 739 22.03 25.77 -8.92
C GLY A 739 22.64 26.55 -10.07
N PHE A 740 21.88 26.83 -11.14
CA PHE A 740 22.40 27.58 -12.27
C PHE A 740 22.76 29.03 -11.91
N PRO A 741 21.87 29.82 -11.27
CA PRO A 741 22.26 31.14 -10.74
C PRO A 741 23.49 31.08 -9.82
N ALA A 742 23.55 30.14 -8.88
CA ALA A 742 24.69 30.02 -7.97
C ALA A 742 26.00 29.64 -8.69
N ARG A 743 25.94 28.80 -9.74
CA ARG A 743 27.12 28.49 -10.57
C ARG A 743 27.59 29.73 -11.34
N LYS A 744 26.68 30.48 -11.96
CA LYS A 744 27.03 31.72 -12.68
C LYS A 744 27.62 32.78 -11.76
N ALA A 745 27.08 32.97 -10.55
CA ALA A 745 27.64 33.86 -9.55
C ALA A 745 29.12 33.54 -9.28
N LYS A 746 29.45 32.25 -9.08
CA LYS A 746 30.82 31.77 -8.86
C LYS A 746 31.73 31.96 -10.07
N GLU A 747 31.23 31.67 -11.28
CA GLU A 747 31.96 31.93 -12.54
C GLU A 747 32.35 33.41 -12.69
N PHE A 748 31.50 34.33 -12.20
CA PHE A 748 31.75 35.77 -12.23
C PHE A 748 32.48 36.33 -11.00
N GLY A 749 32.78 35.50 -9.99
CA GLY A 749 33.38 35.96 -8.73
C GLY A 749 32.45 36.87 -7.90
N MET A 750 31.14 36.69 -8.01
CA MET A 750 30.13 37.46 -7.27
C MET A 750 29.84 36.83 -5.91
N GLU A 751 29.69 37.67 -4.87
CA GLU A 751 29.19 37.23 -3.58
C GLU A 751 27.66 37.19 -3.58
N THR A 752 27.09 36.00 -3.36
CA THR A 752 25.64 35.78 -3.26
C THR A 752 25.30 34.97 -2.00
N PRO A 753 25.58 35.51 -0.80
CA PRO A 753 25.53 34.74 0.44
C PRO A 753 24.15 34.15 0.74
N VAL A 754 23.06 34.83 0.40
CA VAL A 754 21.70 34.31 0.63
C VAL A 754 21.39 33.17 -0.35
N LEU A 755 21.65 33.36 -1.64
CA LEU A 755 21.46 32.34 -2.68
C LEU A 755 22.32 31.11 -2.41
N ASP A 756 23.60 31.27 -2.08
CA ASP A 756 24.51 30.17 -1.79
C ASP A 756 24.05 29.36 -0.58
N THR A 757 23.63 30.04 0.49
CA THR A 757 23.09 29.39 1.70
C THR A 757 21.82 28.61 1.39
N ILE A 758 20.86 29.25 0.72
CA ILE A 758 19.57 28.63 0.39
C ILE A 758 19.76 27.47 -0.59
N HIS A 759 20.63 27.61 -1.59
CA HIS A 759 20.97 26.54 -2.52
C HIS A 759 21.57 25.34 -1.79
N ALA A 760 22.54 25.54 -0.89
CA ALA A 760 23.16 24.46 -0.12
C ALA A 760 22.13 23.70 0.74
N LEU A 761 21.25 24.43 1.44
CA LEU A 761 20.22 23.81 2.28
C LEU A 761 19.18 23.04 1.46
N VAL A 762 18.67 23.61 0.36
CA VAL A 762 17.70 22.93 -0.50
C VAL A 762 18.33 21.70 -1.17
N ARG A 763 19.61 21.78 -1.56
CA ARG A 763 20.35 20.64 -2.11
C ARG A 763 20.49 19.52 -1.09
N ALA A 764 20.79 19.83 0.18
CA ALA A 764 20.84 18.82 1.23
C ALA A 764 19.49 18.13 1.44
N VAL A 765 18.38 18.87 1.35
CA VAL A 765 17.03 18.29 1.35
C VAL A 765 16.83 17.36 0.15
N ASP A 766 17.18 17.79 -1.08
CA ASP A 766 17.04 16.96 -2.28
C ASP A 766 17.86 15.66 -2.20
N VAL A 767 19.11 15.74 -1.72
CA VAL A 767 19.97 14.56 -1.52
C VAL A 767 19.34 13.56 -0.57
N ARG A 768 18.79 14.03 0.56
CA ARG A 768 18.08 13.16 1.52
C ARG A 768 16.90 12.44 0.87
N LEU A 769 16.16 13.10 -0.02
CA LEU A 769 15.02 12.50 -0.72
C LEU A 769 15.48 11.50 -1.79
N ARG A 770 16.58 11.78 -2.50
CA ARG A 770 17.15 10.84 -3.49
C ARG A 770 17.75 9.59 -2.86
N ALA A 771 18.31 9.68 -1.65
CA ALA A 771 18.83 8.51 -0.94
C ALA A 771 17.74 7.52 -0.48
N SER A 772 16.47 7.95 -0.48
CA SER A 772 15.31 7.12 -0.16
C SER A 772 14.58 6.55 -1.39
N LEU A 773 15.06 6.85 -2.60
CA LEU A 773 14.57 6.32 -3.89
C LEU A 773 15.57 5.28 -4.42
#